data_AF-A0A7C6DLJ4-F1
#
_entry.id   AF-A0A7C6DLJ4-F1
#
_cell.length_a   1.000
_cell.length_b   1.000
_cell.length_c   1.000
_cell.angle_alpha   90.00
_cell.angle_beta   90.00
_cell.angle_gamma   90.00
#
_symmetry.space_group_name_H-M   'P 1'
#
loop_
_entity.id
_entity.type
_entity.pdbx_description
1 polymer ?
#
loop_
_entity_poly.entity_id
_entity_poly.type
_entity_poly.pdbx_seq_one_letter_code
_entity_poly.pdbx_strand_id
1 'polypeptide(L)'
;MHHTIWDWETDAMSRSALPFVVVDRSHAQFPHQKHARGQSSSRAARRRRGRVLLTTAAIAALCTAVGRAPAASLSWDADGHSPVSGGSGIWDTSTARWWDGSAFVIWPNLTSDTAIFGGDSGVVLVDTAVNAEALLFSSDYTLINPAAGVQTITLGSGTIHTGANRVEILNPISGGSITKEGSGVLVLHGANSFSGALQINAGTVALGNTQVADIPLVAVNIAAGAALDLRYTGGAFNDSVGILTGDGNVYLGTLGAGFNTTTGSSLTVGGDNASGTFAGVISGIGGRLTKAGTGTLRLTGSNTYTGRTTISDGTLELAGSNVLHDQSAVFFGTTGNLVLFNSERVGSLGSASSGTIVLNGNELTVGADDFYSAQYNGRIIGPGRVVKVGSGIQQFTTGANASDYDGGTVIRGGILIASTDTKLGNAAGTITLDGGALSNFWTVSLTMARPIEITSTGGEIRAISDSSTLRTVTNTGVVAGSGTLIKGGPGILALNNTANTWTGGTRISEGIISSNAAGDSTTPATPLGTGSVLMERGELRFVPPNVGGDRFISIASAAGGQLIFGPGSQININKNGNNSLTLTIGDPAASSSTFVRGVNGTMTIIPASGVAALGTATGEKILVSGAMPTIPTNGGANSMVSPAIVSWTNNGSSVGEYLTYDPTNGLQKAVYSSLTDINLADNTTLFDATTAQTLSGDRNVLALHTRGNTIDGAFTLRIGNGSGPAGMIMNIGGQINTAALTFDGSEAVIFTQNTAAGTINAPLSITGSGGLVKMGLGRLTLNQPA
;
A
#
# COMPACT_ATOMS: atom_id res chain seq x y z
N MET A 1 3.84 25.60 -18.43
CA MET A 1 4.55 26.79 -17.91
C MET A 1 5.57 26.31 -16.90
N HIS A 2 6.87 26.60 -17.15
CA HIS A 2 8.04 26.67 -16.23
C HIS A 2 8.20 25.52 -15.20
N HIS A 3 9.25 24.69 -15.15
CA HIS A 3 10.71 24.90 -15.21
C HIS A 3 11.37 23.51 -15.37
N THR A 4 12.26 23.28 -16.34
CA THR A 4 13.73 23.46 -16.35
C THR A 4 14.47 22.14 -16.11
N ILE A 5 15.09 21.72 -17.20
CA ILE A 5 16.00 20.61 -17.43
C ILE A 5 17.33 20.86 -16.70
N TRP A 6 17.91 19.82 -16.10
CA TRP A 6 19.33 19.72 -15.81
C TRP A 6 19.83 18.38 -16.35
N ASP A 7 20.57 18.45 -17.44
CA ASP A 7 21.47 17.39 -17.92
C ASP A 7 22.89 17.71 -17.44
N TRP A 8 23.62 16.67 -17.02
CA TRP A 8 25.04 16.38 -17.28
C TRP A 8 25.33 15.05 -16.55
N GLU A 9 25.65 13.94 -17.19
CA GLU A 9 26.84 13.54 -17.95
C GLU A 9 27.49 12.35 -17.24
N THR A 10 27.78 11.36 -18.07
CA THR A 10 28.45 10.08 -17.83
C THR A 10 29.97 10.23 -17.81
N ASP A 11 30.64 9.47 -16.93
CA ASP A 11 31.91 8.75 -17.15
C ASP A 11 32.44 8.26 -15.79
N ALA A 12 33.28 7.24 -15.60
CA ALA A 12 33.69 6.04 -16.32
C ALA A 12 34.70 5.35 -15.38
N MET A 13 34.75 4.00 -15.37
CA MET A 13 35.89 3.15 -14.94
C MET A 13 36.30 3.18 -13.44
N SER A 14 36.85 2.14 -12.79
CA SER A 14 37.56 0.96 -13.25
C SER A 14 37.48 -0.18 -12.21
N ARG A 15 37.80 -1.39 -12.68
CA ARG A 15 37.91 -2.67 -11.96
C ARG A 15 39.16 -2.69 -11.06
N SER A 16 39.10 -3.39 -9.91
CA SER A 16 40.19 -4.29 -9.50
C SER A 16 39.69 -5.36 -8.52
N ALA A 17 40.36 -6.51 -8.54
CA ALA A 17 39.90 -7.81 -8.07
C ALA A 17 40.57 -8.26 -6.75
N LEU A 18 39.79 -8.96 -5.89
CA LEU A 18 40.09 -10.17 -5.06
C LEU A 18 41.38 -10.24 -4.18
N PRO A 19 41.53 -11.16 -3.19
CA PRO A 19 40.69 -12.32 -2.82
C PRO A 19 40.39 -12.56 -1.31
N PHE A 20 39.33 -13.32 -1.08
CA PHE A 20 39.24 -14.56 -0.27
C PHE A 20 40.25 -14.80 0.88
N VAL A 21 39.75 -14.95 2.11
CA VAL A 21 40.35 -15.82 3.15
C VAL A 21 39.22 -16.56 3.88
N VAL A 22 39.22 -17.88 3.73
CA VAL A 22 38.47 -18.86 4.53
C VAL A 22 39.38 -19.33 5.66
N VAL A 23 38.89 -19.37 6.89
CA VAL A 23 39.46 -20.21 7.95
C VAL A 23 38.32 -20.96 8.64
N ASP A 24 38.37 -22.28 8.50
CA ASP A 24 37.54 -23.26 9.19
C ASP A 24 38.39 -24.00 10.25
N ARG A 25 37.68 -24.50 11.27
CA ARG A 25 38.00 -25.54 12.28
C ARG A 25 38.89 -25.18 13.46
N SER A 26 38.34 -25.40 14.66
CA SER A 26 38.55 -26.69 15.33
C SER A 26 37.66 -26.90 16.56
N HIS A 27 37.30 -28.18 16.73
CA HIS A 27 36.58 -28.79 17.84
C HIS A 27 37.39 -28.75 19.15
N ALA A 28 36.72 -28.69 20.30
CA ALA A 28 37.11 -29.48 21.47
C ALA A 28 35.95 -29.67 22.48
N GLN A 29 35.89 -30.88 23.02
CA GLN A 29 34.87 -31.47 23.88
C GLN A 29 34.99 -31.08 25.36
N PHE A 30 33.89 -31.31 26.08
CA PHE A 30 33.69 -31.33 27.54
C PHE A 30 34.74 -32.12 28.35
N PRO A 31 34.80 -31.92 29.68
CA PRO A 31 34.12 -32.91 30.53
C PRO A 31 33.38 -32.35 31.78
N HIS A 32 32.49 -33.23 32.26
CA HIS A 32 31.63 -33.22 33.45
C HIS A 32 32.33 -33.21 34.82
N GLN A 33 31.49 -32.94 35.85
CA GLN A 33 31.45 -33.45 37.26
C GLN A 33 31.50 -32.32 38.31
N LYS A 34 30.76 -32.30 39.43
CA LYS A 34 29.81 -33.22 40.10
C LYS A 34 29.10 -32.45 41.26
N HIS A 35 27.86 -32.86 41.54
CA HIS A 35 27.15 -32.96 42.84
C HIS A 35 27.53 -32.16 44.11
N ALA A 36 26.50 -31.50 44.71
CA ALA A 36 25.93 -31.70 46.07
C ALA A 36 24.76 -30.69 46.23
N ARG A 37 23.47 -30.96 46.44
CA ARG A 37 22.64 -31.75 47.41
C ARG A 37 22.72 -31.32 48.89
N GLY A 38 21.58 -30.80 49.39
CA GLY A 38 21.13 -30.77 50.80
C GLY A 38 21.55 -29.52 51.58
N GLN A 39 20.76 -28.92 52.48
CA GLN A 39 19.52 -29.30 53.15
C GLN A 39 18.84 -28.06 53.74
N SER A 40 17.57 -28.24 54.07
CA SER A 40 16.66 -27.34 54.77
C SER A 40 16.90 -27.25 56.29
N SER A 41 16.19 -26.28 56.90
CA SER A 41 15.72 -26.13 58.30
C SER A 41 16.18 -24.77 58.86
N SER A 42 15.52 -24.07 59.79
CA SER A 42 14.15 -24.00 60.32
C SER A 42 14.18 -22.90 61.39
N ARG A 43 13.12 -22.08 61.51
CA ARG A 43 12.61 -21.38 62.72
C ARG A 43 13.61 -20.98 63.84
N ALA A 44 13.58 -19.71 64.26
CA ALA A 44 12.87 -19.31 65.49
C ALA A 44 12.95 -17.79 65.76
N ALA A 45 11.84 -17.29 66.29
CA ALA A 45 11.58 -15.92 66.70
C ALA A 45 12.28 -15.52 68.01
N ARG A 46 12.53 -14.22 68.17
CA ARG A 46 12.53 -13.59 69.50
C ARG A 46 12.09 -12.13 69.45
N ARG A 47 10.90 -11.88 69.99
CA ARG A 47 10.38 -10.56 70.38
C ARG A 47 11.21 -10.00 71.55
N ARG A 48 11.47 -8.69 71.57
CA ARG A 48 11.43 -7.87 72.79
C ARG A 48 10.85 -6.48 72.50
N ARG A 49 9.92 -6.11 73.38
CA ARG A 49 9.16 -4.85 73.47
C ARG A 49 10.06 -3.69 73.93
N GLY A 50 9.69 -2.44 73.63
CA GLY A 50 10.11 -1.30 74.45
C GLY A 50 10.00 0.12 73.86
N ARG A 51 8.81 0.72 74.00
CA ARG A 51 8.50 2.14 74.32
C ARG A 51 9.23 3.34 73.66
N VAL A 52 8.37 4.15 73.04
CA VAL A 52 8.28 5.63 72.95
C VAL A 52 8.79 6.40 74.21
N LEU A 53 9.62 7.44 74.05
CA LEU A 53 9.32 8.88 74.22
C LEU A 53 10.59 9.77 74.25
N LEU A 54 10.38 11.02 73.85
CA LEU A 54 11.30 12.16 73.71
C LEU A 54 12.26 12.40 74.88
N THR A 55 13.46 12.90 74.57
CA THR A 55 14.12 13.96 75.35
C THR A 55 14.94 14.90 74.46
N THR A 56 14.77 16.19 74.72
CA THR A 56 15.40 17.40 74.20
C THR A 56 16.85 17.59 74.69
N ALA A 57 17.57 18.44 73.95
CA ALA A 57 18.74 19.25 74.31
C ALA A 57 20.17 18.66 74.16
N ALA A 58 20.89 19.18 73.16
CA ALA A 58 22.29 19.60 73.32
C ALA A 58 22.55 20.83 72.43
N ILE A 59 22.90 21.94 73.05
CA ILE A 59 23.23 23.24 72.44
C ILE A 59 24.76 23.39 72.35
N ALA A 60 25.19 23.93 71.21
CA ALA A 60 26.42 24.71 70.94
C ALA A 60 27.80 24.04 70.97
N ALA A 61 28.40 23.94 69.78
CA ALA A 61 29.79 24.34 69.54
C ALA A 61 29.77 25.35 68.37
N LEU A 62 30.32 26.55 68.61
CA LEU A 62 30.17 27.74 67.78
C LEU A 62 31.43 27.98 66.90
N CYS A 63 31.17 28.15 65.60
CA CYS A 63 31.86 28.98 64.59
C CYS A 63 33.36 28.82 64.30
N THR A 64 33.66 28.38 63.07
CA THR A 64 33.89 29.29 61.93
C THR A 64 33.42 28.63 60.63
N ALA A 65 32.12 28.74 60.33
CA ALA A 65 31.60 28.57 58.99
C ALA A 65 30.93 29.88 58.64
N VAL A 66 31.30 30.46 57.50
CA VAL A 66 30.63 31.64 56.93
C VAL A 66 29.13 31.36 56.93
N GLY A 67 28.35 32.26 57.55
CA GLY A 67 26.94 32.06 57.85
C GLY A 67 26.14 31.62 56.63
N ARG A 68 25.59 30.41 56.69
CA ARG A 68 24.50 29.99 55.82
C ARG A 68 23.23 30.15 56.65
N ALA A 69 22.31 31.02 56.25
CA ALA A 69 21.02 31.15 56.91
C ALA A 69 20.29 29.78 56.89
N PRO A 70 19.56 29.40 57.95
CA PRO A 70 18.76 28.19 57.94
C PRO A 70 17.67 28.29 56.87
N ALA A 71 17.40 27.18 56.17
CA ALA A 71 16.28 27.05 55.23
C ALA A 71 14.97 27.49 55.92
N ALA A 72 14.28 28.48 55.36
CA ALA A 72 13.03 29.00 55.90
C ALA A 72 11.84 28.62 55.00
N SER A 73 10.70 28.25 55.60
CA SER A 73 9.42 28.11 54.90
C SER A 73 8.57 29.33 55.19
N LEU A 74 8.29 30.14 54.16
CA LEU A 74 7.64 31.43 54.31
C LEU A 74 6.28 31.44 53.61
N SER A 75 5.26 31.95 54.29
CA SER A 75 3.89 32.02 53.74
C SER A 75 3.62 33.38 53.12
N TRP A 76 3.10 33.38 51.89
CA TRP A 76 2.76 34.56 51.12
C TRP A 76 1.61 35.32 51.74
N ASP A 77 1.76 36.65 51.81
CA ASP A 77 0.71 37.55 52.20
C ASP A 77 0.76 38.87 51.42
N ALA A 78 -0.30 39.16 50.68
CA ALA A 78 -0.34 40.37 49.85
C ALA A 78 -0.49 41.66 50.67
N ASP A 79 -1.17 41.60 51.83
CA ASP A 79 -1.44 42.78 52.64
C ASP A 79 -0.28 43.09 53.61
N GLY A 80 0.48 42.10 54.05
CA GLY A 80 1.62 42.26 54.97
C GLY A 80 1.24 42.70 56.38
N HIS A 81 -0.05 42.55 56.74
CA HIS A 81 -0.64 42.95 58.02
C HIS A 81 -1.34 41.79 58.75
N SER A 82 -1.90 40.80 58.03
CA SER A 82 -2.67 39.68 58.62
C SER A 82 -2.08 38.33 58.21
N PRO A 83 -1.55 37.47 59.09
CA PRO A 83 -0.84 36.26 58.68
C PRO A 83 -1.66 35.30 57.79
N VAL A 84 -1.06 34.88 56.67
CA VAL A 84 -1.55 33.80 55.78
C VAL A 84 -2.89 34.13 55.09
N SER A 85 -3.16 35.42 54.82
CA SER A 85 -4.36 35.86 54.10
C SER A 85 -4.28 35.59 52.60
N GLY A 86 -3.07 35.58 52.03
CA GLY A 86 -2.84 35.29 50.62
C GLY A 86 -3.14 36.48 49.72
N GLY A 87 -3.79 36.24 48.57
CA GLY A 87 -4.25 37.27 47.64
C GLY A 87 -3.23 37.79 46.63
N SER A 88 -3.62 38.83 45.89
CA SER A 88 -2.83 39.41 44.78
C SER A 88 -1.86 40.48 45.27
N GLY A 89 -0.60 40.43 44.84
CA GLY A 89 0.43 41.38 45.29
C GLY A 89 1.73 41.28 44.50
N ILE A 90 2.79 41.95 44.97
CA ILE A 90 4.11 41.97 44.32
C ILE A 90 5.11 41.18 45.15
N TRP A 91 5.71 40.14 44.57
CA TRP A 91 6.84 39.41 45.10
C TRP A 91 8.13 40.11 44.69
N ASP A 92 8.73 40.80 45.65
CA ASP A 92 10.03 41.45 45.54
C ASP A 92 10.96 40.99 46.69
N THR A 93 12.15 41.58 46.79
CA THR A 93 13.14 41.30 47.85
C THR A 93 13.34 42.47 48.82
N SER A 94 12.45 43.46 48.79
CA SER A 94 12.57 44.70 49.58
C SER A 94 11.38 44.96 50.51
N THR A 95 10.23 44.34 50.26
CA THR A 95 8.97 44.55 50.97
C THR A 95 8.65 43.35 51.86
N ALA A 96 8.28 43.60 53.12
CA ALA A 96 7.97 42.55 54.09
C ALA A 96 6.57 41.98 53.85
N ARG A 97 6.48 40.95 52.99
CA ARG A 97 5.22 40.29 52.56
C ARG A 97 5.19 38.78 52.82
N TRP A 98 6.17 38.29 53.55
CA TRP A 98 6.34 36.87 53.81
C TRP A 98 6.25 36.61 55.30
N TRP A 99 5.35 35.74 55.72
CA TRP A 99 5.20 35.36 57.12
C TRP A 99 6.11 34.17 57.46
N ASP A 100 7.00 34.34 58.44
CA ASP A 100 7.95 33.30 58.89
C ASP A 100 7.42 32.40 60.03
N GLY A 101 6.18 32.60 60.46
CA GLY A 101 5.60 31.98 61.65
C GLY A 101 5.53 32.91 62.86
N SER A 102 6.25 34.04 62.82
CA SER A 102 6.35 34.99 63.94
C SER A 102 6.23 36.46 63.53
N ALA A 103 6.73 36.84 62.35
CA ALA A 103 6.70 38.19 61.84
C ALA A 103 6.64 38.21 60.30
N PHE A 104 6.26 39.36 59.74
CA PHE A 104 6.44 39.64 58.33
C PHE A 104 7.89 40.00 58.04
N VAL A 105 8.48 39.31 57.07
CA VAL A 105 9.86 39.45 56.60
C VAL A 105 9.90 39.69 55.10
N ILE A 106 11.03 40.23 54.63
CA ILE A 106 11.33 40.31 53.19
C ILE A 106 11.67 38.91 52.66
N TRP A 107 11.47 38.66 51.36
CA TRP A 107 11.94 37.40 50.75
C TRP A 107 13.47 37.34 50.78
N PRO A 108 14.10 36.35 51.45
CA PRO A 108 15.56 36.30 51.60
C PRO A 108 16.31 35.98 50.30
N ASN A 109 15.60 35.44 49.31
CA ASN A 109 16.13 35.11 47.99
C ASN A 109 17.21 34.02 47.96
N LEU A 110 17.06 33.00 48.82
CA LEU A 110 17.96 31.85 48.88
C LEU A 110 17.33 30.62 48.21
N THR A 111 18.16 29.79 47.57
CA THR A 111 17.74 28.52 46.95
C THR A 111 17.37 27.42 47.95
N SER A 112 17.46 27.71 49.25
CA SER A 112 17.07 26.82 50.36
C SER A 112 15.74 27.22 51.00
N ASP A 113 15.07 28.26 50.53
CA ASP A 113 13.86 28.77 51.17
C ASP A 113 12.61 28.36 50.40
N THR A 114 11.59 27.90 51.10
CA THR A 114 10.35 27.41 50.50
C THR A 114 9.28 28.50 50.52
N ALA A 115 8.70 28.80 49.36
CA ALA A 115 7.59 29.75 49.22
C ALA A 115 6.24 29.01 49.32
N ILE A 116 5.38 29.42 50.26
CA ILE A 116 4.06 28.82 50.48
C ILE A 116 2.98 29.84 50.12
N PHE A 117 2.16 29.52 49.12
CA PHE A 117 1.00 30.30 48.69
C PHE A 117 -0.28 29.63 49.20
N GLY A 118 -1.06 30.34 50.00
CA GLY A 118 -2.31 29.86 50.58
C GLY A 118 -3.23 31.03 50.93
N GLY A 119 -4.37 30.75 51.55
CA GLY A 119 -5.38 31.78 51.80
C GLY A 119 -6.17 32.11 50.53
N ASP A 120 -6.44 33.39 50.29
CA ASP A 120 -7.20 33.83 49.12
C ASP A 120 -6.40 33.65 47.82
N SER A 121 -7.07 33.17 46.77
CA SER A 121 -6.48 33.07 45.43
C SER A 121 -6.04 34.44 44.90
N GLY A 122 -5.00 34.49 44.05
CA GLY A 122 -4.53 35.77 43.55
C GLY A 122 -3.49 35.74 42.42
N VAL A 123 -3.21 36.94 41.91
CA VAL A 123 -2.15 37.20 40.93
C VAL A 123 -0.94 37.79 41.64
N VAL A 124 0.22 37.12 41.53
CA VAL A 124 1.48 37.55 42.14
C VAL A 124 2.42 38.05 41.06
N LEU A 125 2.71 39.35 41.11
CA LEU A 125 3.69 40.00 40.24
C LEU A 125 5.10 39.73 40.77
N VAL A 126 5.89 38.94 40.06
CA VAL A 126 7.30 38.68 40.41
C VAL A 126 8.15 39.81 39.84
N ASP A 127 8.40 40.86 40.61
CA ASP A 127 9.01 42.12 40.11
C ASP A 127 10.54 42.08 40.02
N THR A 128 11.16 41.10 40.66
CA THR A 128 12.61 40.81 40.59
C THR A 128 12.86 39.33 40.37
N ALA A 129 14.05 38.95 39.91
CA ALA A 129 14.42 37.54 39.81
C ALA A 129 14.48 36.91 41.21
N VAL A 130 13.80 35.77 41.39
CA VAL A 130 13.67 35.11 42.70
C VAL A 130 14.31 33.72 42.70
N ASN A 131 14.95 33.37 43.81
CA ASN A 131 15.43 32.05 44.13
C ASN A 131 14.57 31.46 45.25
N ALA A 132 14.19 30.19 45.11
CA ALA A 132 13.49 29.42 46.12
C ALA A 132 13.96 27.96 46.08
N GLU A 133 13.72 27.18 47.12
CA GLU A 133 13.87 25.72 47.12
C GLU A 133 12.67 25.05 46.44
N ALA A 134 11.47 25.44 46.84
CA ALA A 134 10.20 24.87 46.40
C ALA A 134 9.07 25.91 46.43
N LEU A 135 8.02 25.67 45.65
CA LEU A 135 6.78 26.44 45.63
C LEU A 135 5.61 25.53 46.04
N LEU A 136 4.88 25.88 47.09
CA LEU A 136 3.77 25.10 47.62
C LEU A 136 2.50 25.92 47.53
N PHE A 137 1.44 25.36 46.96
CA PHE A 137 0.17 26.04 46.73
C PHE A 137 -0.98 25.28 47.39
N SER A 138 -1.76 25.99 48.19
CA SER A 138 -3.01 25.51 48.79
C SER A 138 -4.26 26.21 48.26
N SER A 139 -4.10 27.19 47.37
CA SER A 139 -5.16 27.90 46.63
C SER A 139 -4.74 28.15 45.18
N ASP A 140 -5.64 28.68 44.34
CA ASP A 140 -5.34 29.03 42.94
C ASP A 140 -4.46 30.28 42.87
N TYR A 141 -3.40 30.24 42.07
CA TYR A 141 -2.49 31.37 41.91
C TYR A 141 -1.95 31.51 40.49
N THR A 142 -1.76 32.76 40.06
CA THR A 142 -1.09 33.11 38.80
C THR A 142 0.14 33.95 39.10
N LEU A 143 1.32 33.47 38.75
CA LEU A 143 2.58 34.20 38.87
C LEU A 143 2.91 34.86 37.54
N ILE A 144 3.08 36.18 37.54
CA ILE A 144 3.26 36.99 36.33
C ILE A 144 4.56 37.80 36.33
N ASN A 145 5.07 38.09 35.13
CA ASN A 145 6.17 39.02 34.92
C ASN A 145 5.69 40.49 34.96
N PRO A 146 6.55 41.45 35.34
CA PRO A 146 6.29 42.87 35.18
C PRO A 146 6.29 43.26 33.70
N ALA A 147 5.57 44.34 33.38
CA ALA A 147 5.53 44.88 32.02
C ALA A 147 6.93 45.32 31.53
N ALA A 148 7.84 45.64 32.45
CA ALA A 148 9.19 46.14 32.17
C ALA A 148 10.22 45.04 31.87
N GLY A 149 9.91 43.75 32.05
CA GLY A 149 10.87 42.68 31.78
C GLY A 149 10.45 41.30 32.26
N VAL A 150 11.18 40.27 31.81
CA VAL A 150 10.95 38.88 32.21
C VAL A 150 11.81 38.56 33.43
N GLN A 151 11.16 38.10 34.51
CA GLN A 151 11.82 37.69 35.74
C GLN A 151 11.79 36.18 35.91
N THR A 152 12.96 35.61 36.19
CA THR A 152 13.15 34.16 36.35
C THR A 152 12.90 33.74 37.79
N ILE A 153 12.22 32.61 37.97
CA ILE A 153 12.11 31.88 39.23
C ILE A 153 13.12 30.72 39.19
N THR A 154 14.16 30.78 40.01
CA THR A 154 15.19 29.74 40.09
C THR A 154 14.89 28.81 41.27
N LEU A 155 14.71 27.52 40.99
CA LEU A 155 14.41 26.52 42.01
C LEU A 155 15.64 25.68 42.39
N GLY A 156 15.90 25.55 43.70
CA GLY A 156 16.97 24.75 44.29
C GLY A 156 16.68 23.25 44.21
N SER A 157 15.66 22.78 44.95
CA SER A 157 15.16 21.39 44.90
C SER A 157 13.84 21.28 44.12
N GLY A 158 13.62 22.15 43.15
CA GLY A 158 12.65 22.03 42.04
C GLY A 158 11.22 21.59 42.33
N THR A 159 10.74 21.58 43.57
CA THR A 159 9.42 21.02 43.88
C THR A 159 8.34 22.08 43.74
N ILE A 160 7.30 21.78 42.95
CA ILE A 160 6.10 22.58 42.80
C ILE A 160 4.91 21.71 43.20
N HIS A 161 4.34 21.98 44.37
CA HIS A 161 3.18 21.23 44.88
C HIS A 161 1.92 22.10 44.72
N THR A 162 0.99 21.69 43.87
CA THR A 162 -0.22 22.48 43.57
C THR A 162 -1.41 22.25 44.50
N GLY A 163 -1.30 21.34 45.48
CA GLY A 163 -2.47 20.81 46.18
C GLY A 163 -3.49 20.26 45.16
N ALA A 164 -4.76 20.61 45.31
CA ALA A 164 -5.83 20.32 44.35
C ALA A 164 -6.11 21.48 43.36
N ASN A 165 -5.25 22.51 43.36
CA ASN A 165 -5.54 23.81 42.76
C ASN A 165 -4.96 23.96 41.35
N ARG A 166 -5.37 25.02 40.64
CA ARG A 166 -4.77 25.46 39.39
C ARG A 166 -3.76 26.56 39.65
N VAL A 167 -2.52 26.30 39.25
CA VAL A 167 -1.39 27.22 39.39
C VAL A 167 -0.87 27.56 38.00
N GLU A 168 -0.81 28.84 37.66
CA GLU A 168 -0.25 29.32 36.39
C GLU A 168 1.04 30.08 36.65
N ILE A 169 2.11 29.73 35.95
CA ILE A 169 3.40 30.40 36.08
C ILE A 169 3.82 30.94 34.71
N LEU A 170 3.75 32.26 34.57
CA LEU A 170 4.17 32.97 33.37
C LEU A 170 5.65 33.34 33.40
N ASN A 171 6.25 33.34 34.59
CA ASN A 171 7.68 33.53 34.78
C ASN A 171 8.47 32.29 34.28
N PRO A 172 9.60 32.46 33.57
CA PRO A 172 10.51 31.35 33.31
C PRO A 172 11.00 30.70 34.60
N ILE A 173 11.00 29.38 34.62
CA ILE A 173 11.55 28.56 35.70
C ILE A 173 12.92 28.04 35.27
N SER A 174 13.91 28.17 36.14
CA SER A 174 15.25 27.61 35.98
C SER A 174 15.64 26.75 37.19
N GLY A 175 16.77 26.04 37.09
CA GLY A 175 17.30 25.21 38.18
C GLY A 175 17.72 23.80 37.74
N GLY A 176 17.68 22.87 38.71
CA GLY A 176 17.98 21.45 38.52
C GLY A 176 16.82 20.64 37.93
N SER A 177 16.44 19.54 38.57
CA SER A 177 15.24 18.77 38.21
C SER A 177 14.00 19.41 38.83
N ILE A 178 12.88 19.43 38.10
CA ILE A 178 11.60 19.95 38.61
C ILE A 178 10.67 18.79 38.95
N THR A 179 10.08 18.80 40.14
CA THR A 179 9.12 17.79 40.61
C THR A 179 7.75 18.44 40.82
N LYS A 180 6.74 17.98 40.07
CA LYS A 180 5.35 18.38 40.23
C LYS A 180 4.62 17.40 41.15
N GLU A 181 4.06 17.93 42.24
CA GLU A 181 3.22 17.22 43.20
C GLU A 181 1.82 17.84 43.34
N GLY A 182 0.93 17.16 44.05
CA GLY A 182 -0.48 17.54 44.22
C GLY A 182 -1.35 17.15 43.02
N SER A 183 -2.62 16.85 43.27
CA SER A 183 -3.58 16.43 42.23
C SER A 183 -4.02 17.55 41.27
N GLY A 184 -3.67 18.80 41.58
CA GLY A 184 -3.99 19.99 40.80
C GLY A 184 -3.21 20.14 39.50
N VAL A 185 -3.44 21.26 38.83
CA VAL A 185 -2.88 21.59 37.50
C VAL A 185 -1.81 22.67 37.64
N LEU A 186 -0.61 22.40 37.14
CA LEU A 186 0.43 23.41 36.91
C LEU A 186 0.44 23.79 35.43
N VAL A 187 0.17 25.05 35.10
CA VAL A 187 0.30 25.58 33.74
C VAL A 187 1.60 26.35 33.64
N LEU A 188 2.48 25.91 32.74
CA LEU A 188 3.73 26.60 32.42
C LEU A 188 3.48 27.50 31.21
N HIS A 189 3.82 28.80 31.29
CA HIS A 189 3.82 29.67 30.10
C HIS A 189 5.20 30.27 29.81
N GLY A 190 6.12 30.22 30.77
CA GLY A 190 7.46 30.76 30.64
C GLY A 190 8.35 29.93 29.71
N ALA A 191 9.38 30.56 29.15
CA ALA A 191 10.47 29.90 28.42
C ALA A 191 11.42 29.21 29.43
N ASN A 192 11.07 28.03 29.90
CA ASN A 192 11.77 27.39 31.00
C ASN A 192 13.16 26.86 30.60
N SER A 193 14.11 26.84 31.54
CA SER A 193 15.53 26.51 31.31
C SER A 193 16.13 25.61 32.39
N PHE A 194 15.29 24.87 33.13
CA PHE A 194 15.77 23.86 34.07
C PHE A 194 16.53 22.73 33.35
N SER A 195 17.59 22.25 33.99
CA SER A 195 18.59 21.37 33.36
C SER A 195 18.42 19.88 33.71
N GLY A 196 17.65 19.58 34.75
CA GLY A 196 17.32 18.22 35.16
C GLY A 196 15.94 17.77 34.67
N ALA A 197 15.57 16.54 35.00
CA ALA A 197 14.30 15.96 34.55
C ALA A 197 13.08 16.70 35.11
N LEU A 198 11.99 16.71 34.34
CA LEU A 198 10.65 17.03 34.82
C LEU A 198 9.97 15.75 35.32
N GLN A 199 9.77 15.65 36.63
CA GLN A 199 9.08 14.56 37.30
C GLN A 199 7.64 14.97 37.61
N ILE A 200 6.65 14.35 36.99
CA ILE A 200 5.24 14.59 37.28
C ILE A 200 4.73 13.44 38.16
N ASN A 201 4.82 13.64 39.49
CA ASN A 201 4.43 12.62 40.47
C ASN A 201 2.91 12.57 40.68
N ALA A 202 2.21 13.70 40.53
CA ALA A 202 0.75 13.78 40.67
C ALA A 202 0.15 14.97 39.90
N GLY A 203 -1.14 14.84 39.55
CA GLY A 203 -1.90 15.87 38.86
C GLY A 203 -1.45 16.10 37.43
N THR A 204 -1.59 17.33 36.93
CA THR A 204 -1.31 17.66 35.53
C THR A 204 -0.27 18.76 35.42
N VAL A 205 0.66 18.64 34.47
CA VAL A 205 1.40 19.77 33.90
C VAL A 205 0.80 20.09 32.54
N ALA A 206 0.34 21.32 32.35
CA ALA A 206 -0.20 21.80 31.08
C ALA A 206 0.73 22.84 30.44
N LEU A 207 0.84 22.81 29.12
CA LEU A 207 1.62 23.78 28.35
C LEU A 207 0.76 24.97 27.97
N GLY A 208 1.16 26.16 28.39
CA GLY A 208 0.40 27.39 28.29
C GLY A 208 0.90 28.34 27.20
N ASN A 209 2.04 28.06 26.56
CA ASN A 209 2.63 28.86 25.51
C ASN A 209 2.63 28.12 24.16
N THR A 210 2.24 28.79 23.07
CA THR A 210 2.26 28.19 21.72
C THR A 210 3.48 28.60 20.89
N GLN A 211 4.25 29.58 21.37
CA GLN A 211 5.32 30.24 20.61
C GLN A 211 6.72 29.90 21.11
N VAL A 212 6.84 29.39 22.33
CA VAL A 212 8.11 29.03 22.95
C VAL A 212 7.99 27.64 23.55
N ALA A 213 9.08 26.87 23.52
CA ALA A 213 9.14 25.59 24.23
C ALA A 213 8.91 25.82 25.73
N ASP A 214 7.81 25.29 26.24
CA ASP A 214 7.47 25.34 27.65
C ASP A 214 8.39 24.41 28.45
N ILE A 215 8.74 23.23 27.92
CA ILE A 215 9.66 22.29 28.57
C ILE A 215 11.03 22.36 27.84
N PRO A 216 12.15 22.58 28.56
CA PRO A 216 13.47 22.46 27.97
C PRO A 216 13.76 21.02 27.54
N LEU A 217 14.81 20.81 26.75
CA LEU A 217 15.19 19.48 26.25
C LEU A 217 15.76 18.59 27.36
N VAL A 218 14.88 18.07 28.21
CA VAL A 218 15.17 17.22 29.36
C VAL A 218 14.22 16.02 29.41
N ALA A 219 14.58 14.99 30.17
CA ALA A 219 13.72 13.84 30.39
C ALA A 219 12.42 14.26 31.10
N VAL A 220 11.30 13.68 30.67
CA VAL A 220 9.98 13.83 31.30
C VAL A 220 9.54 12.46 31.81
N ASN A 221 9.26 12.36 33.10
CA ASN A 221 8.71 11.16 33.73
C ASN A 221 7.31 11.46 34.26
N ILE A 222 6.32 10.68 33.84
CA ILE A 222 4.92 10.87 34.22
C ILE A 222 4.46 9.65 35.01
N ALA A 223 4.24 9.82 36.31
CA ALA A 223 3.77 8.75 37.18
C ALA A 223 2.32 8.35 36.88
N ALA A 224 1.94 7.14 37.29
CA ALA A 224 0.57 6.63 37.21
C ALA A 224 -0.45 7.64 37.73
N GLY A 225 -1.48 7.93 36.93
CA GLY A 225 -2.54 8.88 37.26
C GLY A 225 -2.17 10.36 37.10
N ALA A 226 -0.90 10.68 36.82
CA ALA A 226 -0.48 12.04 36.44
C ALA A 226 -0.58 12.27 34.92
N ALA A 227 -0.45 13.52 34.48
CA ALA A 227 -0.57 13.88 33.08
C ALA A 227 0.34 15.03 32.61
N LEU A 228 0.73 14.97 31.35
CA LEU A 228 1.22 16.09 30.55
C LEU A 228 0.14 16.49 29.53
N ASP A 229 -0.27 17.75 29.50
CA ASP A 229 -1.40 18.24 28.69
C ASP A 229 -0.97 19.34 27.69
N LEU A 230 -1.11 19.05 26.39
CA LEU A 230 -0.83 19.94 25.26
C LEU A 230 -2.12 20.43 24.58
N ARG A 231 -3.24 20.49 25.32
CA ARG A 231 -4.57 20.92 24.81
C ARG A 231 -5.00 22.30 25.30
N TYR A 232 -4.11 23.09 25.90
CA TYR A 232 -4.48 24.31 26.60
C TYR A 232 -5.24 25.33 25.73
N THR A 233 -6.44 25.77 26.09
CA THR A 233 -7.20 26.84 25.40
C THR A 233 -7.46 26.67 23.88
N GLY A 234 -7.27 25.46 23.32
CA GLY A 234 -7.66 25.13 21.94
C GLY A 234 -6.67 25.50 20.84
N GLY A 235 -5.46 25.96 21.16
CA GLY A 235 -4.36 26.17 20.21
C GLY A 235 -3.61 24.88 19.82
N ALA A 236 -2.73 24.96 18.81
CA ALA A 236 -1.79 23.88 18.47
C ALA A 236 -0.50 24.08 19.27
N PHE A 237 -0.30 23.25 20.30
CA PHE A 237 0.89 23.28 21.16
C PHE A 237 1.91 22.30 20.63
N ASN A 238 3.11 22.80 20.36
CA ASN A 238 4.21 21.95 19.93
C ASN A 238 5.34 22.08 20.94
N ASP A 239 5.82 20.96 21.45
CA ASP A 239 6.96 20.95 22.36
C ASP A 239 7.94 19.82 22.02
N SER A 240 9.19 19.99 22.45
CA SER A 240 10.27 19.03 22.24
C SER A 240 10.96 18.71 23.56
N VAL A 241 10.72 17.49 24.03
CA VAL A 241 11.31 16.98 25.26
C VAL A 241 12.48 16.05 24.95
N GLY A 242 13.28 15.74 25.97
CA GLY A 242 14.25 14.65 25.93
C GLY A 242 13.53 13.30 25.86
N ILE A 243 13.91 12.32 26.67
CA ILE A 243 13.16 11.06 26.74
C ILE A 243 11.85 11.17 27.54
N LEU A 244 10.79 10.51 27.06
CA LEU A 244 9.51 10.34 27.77
C LEU A 244 9.49 8.97 28.48
N THR A 245 9.15 8.96 29.77
CA THR A 245 9.08 7.75 30.62
C THR A 245 7.89 7.77 31.57
N GLY A 246 7.58 6.62 32.18
CA GLY A 246 6.49 6.46 33.15
C GLY A 246 5.23 5.84 32.55
N ASP A 247 4.16 5.81 33.34
CA ASP A 247 2.89 5.13 33.07
C ASP A 247 1.65 6.04 33.20
N GLY A 248 1.86 7.36 33.24
CA GLY A 248 0.79 8.38 33.23
C GLY A 248 0.19 8.67 31.85
N ASN A 249 -0.38 9.86 31.68
CA ASN A 249 -1.09 10.24 30.44
C ASN A 249 -0.39 11.39 29.72
N VAL A 250 -0.45 11.37 28.38
CA VAL A 250 -0.14 12.52 27.53
C VAL A 250 -1.38 12.87 26.71
N TYR A 251 -1.78 14.13 26.78
CA TYR A 251 -2.90 14.64 25.99
C TYR A 251 -2.41 15.57 24.89
N LEU A 252 -2.53 15.15 23.64
CA LEU A 252 -2.25 15.95 22.45
C LEU A 252 -3.55 16.67 22.01
N GLY A 253 -3.43 17.94 21.60
CA GLY A 253 -4.50 18.85 21.16
C GLY A 253 -5.61 18.27 20.28
N THR A 254 -6.76 18.97 20.21
CA THR A 254 -7.95 18.63 19.43
C THR A 254 -8.11 19.51 18.18
N LEU A 255 -7.12 19.52 17.30
CA LEU A 255 -7.16 20.34 16.08
C LEU A 255 -7.05 19.46 14.84
N GLY A 256 -8.20 19.16 14.24
CA GLY A 256 -8.31 18.52 12.93
C GLY A 256 -9.03 17.17 13.00
N ALA A 257 -10.13 17.03 12.24
CA ALA A 257 -10.94 15.82 12.17
C ALA A 257 -10.31 14.71 11.29
N GLY A 258 -8.98 14.66 11.19
CA GLY A 258 -8.28 13.82 10.21
C GLY A 258 -7.38 12.78 10.84
N PHE A 259 -7.34 11.62 10.22
CA PHE A 259 -6.20 10.72 10.29
C PHE A 259 -5.09 11.27 9.39
N ASN A 260 -3.82 10.96 9.70
CA ASN A 260 -2.67 11.39 8.87
C ASN A 260 -2.54 12.92 8.68
N THR A 261 -2.99 13.73 9.65
CA THR A 261 -2.83 15.20 9.59
C THR A 261 -1.36 15.60 9.78
N THR A 262 -0.95 16.68 9.10
CA THR A 262 0.30 17.41 9.36
C THR A 262 0.07 18.66 10.21
N THR A 263 -1.15 18.85 10.71
CA THR A 263 -1.62 19.96 11.54
C THR A 263 -2.10 19.44 12.90
N GLY A 264 -2.15 20.32 13.90
CA GLY A 264 -2.49 19.98 15.29
C GLY A 264 -1.29 20.02 16.24
N SER A 265 -1.53 19.82 17.54
CA SER A 265 -0.45 19.76 18.54
C SER A 265 0.52 18.60 18.25
N SER A 266 1.79 18.79 18.58
CA SER A 266 2.85 17.81 18.36
C SER A 266 3.76 17.70 19.56
N LEU A 267 3.99 16.48 20.04
CA LEU A 267 5.06 16.20 20.99
C LEU A 267 6.24 15.57 20.25
N THR A 268 7.41 16.20 20.34
CA THR A 268 8.68 15.62 19.89
C THR A 268 9.41 15.04 21.07
N VAL A 269 9.86 13.78 20.96
CA VAL A 269 10.52 13.04 22.04
C VAL A 269 11.86 12.50 21.54
N GLY A 270 12.89 12.62 22.38
CA GLY A 270 14.19 11.98 22.22
C GLY A 270 15.29 12.90 21.66
N GLY A 271 15.08 14.22 21.63
CA GLY A 271 16.09 15.16 21.13
C GLY A 271 17.40 15.15 21.95
N ASP A 272 17.37 14.63 23.17
CA ASP A 272 18.53 14.39 24.04
C ASP A 272 19.29 13.08 23.71
N ASN A 273 18.83 12.32 22.71
CA ASN A 273 19.35 11.01 22.32
C ASN A 273 19.23 9.91 23.39
N ALA A 274 18.47 10.15 24.46
CA ALA A 274 18.27 9.15 25.50
C ALA A 274 17.27 8.07 25.06
N SER A 275 17.34 6.91 25.73
CA SER A 275 16.42 5.80 25.51
C SER A 275 15.56 5.56 26.74
N GLY A 276 14.31 5.16 26.55
CA GLY A 276 13.36 4.98 27.65
C GLY A 276 12.08 4.28 27.22
N THR A 277 11.32 3.85 28.23
CA THR A 277 10.02 3.19 28.05
C THR A 277 8.92 4.07 28.60
N PHE A 278 7.90 4.32 27.79
CA PHE A 278 6.64 4.91 28.20
C PHE A 278 5.54 3.85 28.15
N ALA A 279 4.98 3.53 29.32
CA ALA A 279 3.89 2.58 29.51
C ALA A 279 2.52 3.25 29.57
N GLY A 280 2.50 4.57 29.60
CA GLY A 280 1.30 5.38 29.62
C GLY A 280 0.56 5.43 28.30
N VAL A 281 -0.51 6.24 28.27
CA VAL A 281 -1.35 6.46 27.08
C VAL A 281 -1.13 7.86 26.53
N ILE A 282 -0.80 7.95 25.25
CA ILE A 282 -0.83 9.18 24.46
C ILE A 282 -2.17 9.22 23.72
N SER A 283 -2.92 10.31 23.86
CA SER A 283 -4.25 10.46 23.27
C SER A 283 -4.43 11.83 22.63
N GLY A 284 -5.37 11.98 21.69
CA GLY A 284 -5.66 13.29 21.07
C GLY A 284 -6.03 13.22 19.60
N ILE A 285 -7.17 13.80 19.23
CA ILE A 285 -7.63 13.82 17.84
C ILE A 285 -6.80 14.83 17.03
N GLY A 286 -6.15 14.34 15.97
CA GLY A 286 -5.21 15.13 15.16
C GLY A 286 -3.86 15.37 15.82
N GLY A 287 -3.68 14.91 17.07
CA GLY A 287 -2.42 15.00 17.81
C GLY A 287 -1.33 14.13 17.19
N ARG A 288 -0.10 14.67 17.15
CA ARG A 288 1.05 14.04 16.46
C ARG A 288 2.16 13.70 17.44
N LEU A 289 2.80 12.56 17.20
CA LEU A 289 4.01 12.15 17.92
C LEU A 289 5.19 12.16 16.95
N THR A 290 6.29 12.81 17.34
CA THR A 290 7.56 12.76 16.60
C THR A 290 8.65 12.13 17.46
N LYS A 291 9.20 11.00 17.03
CA LYS A 291 10.41 10.42 17.60
C LYS A 291 11.64 11.03 16.91
N ALA A 292 12.49 11.70 17.68
CA ALA A 292 13.73 12.34 17.25
C ALA A 292 14.93 11.80 18.04
N GLY A 293 16.13 12.18 17.59
CA GLY A 293 17.42 11.75 18.15
C GLY A 293 17.70 10.25 18.02
N THR A 294 18.93 9.85 18.32
CA THR A 294 19.43 8.50 18.03
C THR A 294 18.97 7.43 19.04
N GLY A 295 18.39 7.85 20.17
CA GLY A 295 17.90 6.95 21.22
C GLY A 295 16.67 6.13 20.83
N THR A 296 16.20 5.29 21.75
CA THR A 296 15.03 4.42 21.58
C THR A 296 13.87 4.89 22.45
N LEU A 297 12.71 5.15 21.85
CA LEU A 297 11.44 5.29 22.57
C LEU A 297 10.68 3.98 22.46
N ARG A 298 10.45 3.32 23.58
CA ARG A 298 9.64 2.11 23.65
C ARG A 298 8.25 2.43 24.19
N LEU A 299 7.23 2.16 23.39
CA LEU A 299 5.83 2.33 23.77
C LEU A 299 5.22 0.97 24.12
N THR A 300 4.62 0.87 25.30
CA THR A 300 3.95 -0.37 25.76
C THR A 300 2.45 -0.18 26.03
N GLY A 301 1.98 1.06 26.21
CA GLY A 301 0.56 1.38 26.28
C GLY A 301 -0.10 1.44 24.89
N SER A 302 -1.43 1.30 24.86
CA SER A 302 -2.23 1.48 23.64
C SER A 302 -2.57 2.95 23.46
N ASN A 303 -2.01 3.59 22.43
CA ASN A 303 -2.16 5.02 22.21
C ASN A 303 -3.34 5.30 21.27
N THR A 304 -4.07 6.38 21.55
CA THR A 304 -5.33 6.71 20.87
C THR A 304 -5.28 8.04 20.13
N TYR A 305 -4.10 8.63 19.96
CA TYR A 305 -3.95 9.80 19.10
C TYR A 305 -4.12 9.41 17.62
N THR A 306 -4.75 10.28 16.84
CA THR A 306 -5.15 9.94 15.45
C THR A 306 -4.26 10.62 14.39
N GLY A 307 -3.46 11.61 14.78
CA GLY A 307 -2.52 12.27 13.88
C GLY A 307 -1.34 11.35 13.53
N ARG A 308 -0.52 11.81 12.59
CA ARG A 308 0.64 11.07 12.07
C ARG A 308 1.68 10.82 13.17
N THR A 309 2.23 9.61 13.19
CA THR A 309 3.47 9.29 13.92
C THR A 309 4.67 9.50 13.00
N THR A 310 5.62 10.35 13.38
CA THR A 310 6.85 10.60 12.61
C THR A 310 8.04 10.01 13.36
N ILE A 311 8.86 9.21 12.68
CA ILE A 311 10.14 8.71 13.20
C ILE A 311 11.24 9.41 12.42
N SER A 312 11.65 10.58 12.90
CA SER A 312 12.66 11.42 12.25
C SER A 312 14.05 10.78 12.35
N ASP A 313 14.38 10.20 13.51
CA ASP A 313 15.66 9.55 13.80
C ASP A 313 15.52 8.52 14.96
N GLY A 314 16.51 7.63 15.08
CA GLY A 314 16.59 6.60 16.11
C GLY A 314 15.54 5.52 15.96
N THR A 315 15.07 4.98 17.09
CA THR A 315 14.16 3.82 17.10
C THR A 315 12.87 4.10 17.87
N LEU A 316 11.73 3.78 17.25
CA LEU A 316 10.45 3.60 17.92
C LEU A 316 10.17 2.10 18.05
N GLU A 317 10.10 1.60 19.28
CA GLU A 317 9.69 0.21 19.57
C GLU A 317 8.22 0.17 19.96
N LEU A 318 7.45 -0.71 19.31
CA LEU A 318 6.06 -0.98 19.65
C LEU A 318 5.97 -2.33 20.36
N ALA A 319 5.66 -2.32 21.65
CA ALA A 319 5.71 -3.50 22.48
C ALA A 319 4.45 -3.80 23.32
N GLY A 320 3.40 -3.00 23.15
CA GLY A 320 2.04 -3.39 23.50
C GLY A 320 1.32 -4.03 22.31
N SER A 321 0.01 -4.25 22.44
CA SER A 321 -0.90 -4.53 21.33
C SER A 321 -1.64 -3.26 20.94
N ASN A 322 -1.85 -3.02 19.64
CA ASN A 322 -2.49 -1.80 19.12
C ASN A 322 -1.83 -0.55 19.71
N VAL A 323 -0.51 -0.46 19.58
CA VAL A 323 0.27 0.62 20.19
C VAL A 323 -0.01 1.93 19.49
N LEU A 324 -0.16 1.89 18.17
CA LEU A 324 -0.59 3.02 17.36
C LEU A 324 -2.07 2.88 17.02
N HIS A 325 -2.75 4.00 16.79
CA HIS A 325 -4.11 3.94 16.26
C HIS A 325 -4.09 3.37 14.84
N ASP A 326 -4.99 2.44 14.53
CA ASP A 326 -5.04 1.71 13.26
C ASP A 326 -5.02 2.62 12.03
N GLN A 327 -5.61 3.82 12.11
CA GLN A 327 -5.67 4.77 11.00
C GLN A 327 -4.54 5.82 11.02
N SER A 328 -3.66 5.81 12.03
CA SER A 328 -2.51 6.72 12.09
C SER A 328 -1.45 6.28 11.07
N ALA A 329 -1.03 7.21 10.22
CA ALA A 329 0.09 6.99 9.32
C ALA A 329 1.42 7.03 10.08
N VAL A 330 2.38 6.20 9.64
CA VAL A 330 3.77 6.23 10.13
C VAL A 330 4.65 6.81 9.04
N PHE A 331 5.35 7.89 9.37
CA PHE A 331 6.24 8.59 8.46
C PHE A 331 7.70 8.51 8.89
N PHE A 332 8.58 8.10 7.99
CA PHE A 332 10.00 7.91 8.29
C PHE A 332 10.86 9.05 7.75
N GLY A 333 11.79 9.50 8.60
CA GLY A 333 13.00 10.23 8.21
C GLY A 333 14.11 9.28 7.72
N THR A 334 15.32 9.81 7.61
CA THR A 334 16.45 9.10 6.96
C THR A 334 16.99 7.94 7.77
N THR A 335 17.04 8.07 9.08
CA THR A 335 17.61 7.10 10.02
C THR A 335 16.57 6.58 11.01
N GLY A 336 15.29 6.88 10.76
CA GLY A 336 14.17 6.42 11.59
C GLY A 336 13.93 4.92 11.44
N ASN A 337 13.78 4.25 12.57
CA ASN A 337 13.51 2.82 12.66
C ASN A 337 12.22 2.55 13.43
N LEU A 338 11.40 1.63 12.91
CA LEU A 338 10.25 1.06 13.61
C LEU A 338 10.55 -0.40 13.94
N VAL A 339 10.42 -0.80 15.20
CA VAL A 339 10.65 -2.18 15.64
C VAL A 339 9.38 -2.72 16.29
N LEU A 340 8.88 -3.84 15.77
CA LEU A 340 7.68 -4.49 16.28
C LEU A 340 8.06 -5.60 17.27
N PHE A 341 7.40 -5.63 18.42
CA PHE A 341 7.42 -6.78 19.34
C PHE A 341 6.09 -7.54 19.37
N ASN A 342 5.03 -6.97 18.77
CA ASN A 342 3.75 -7.62 18.50
C ASN A 342 3.28 -7.22 17.09
N SER A 343 2.28 -7.93 16.55
CA SER A 343 1.61 -7.49 15.32
C SER A 343 0.97 -6.12 15.50
N GLU A 344 1.07 -5.29 14.47
CA GLU A 344 0.63 -3.90 14.50
C GLU A 344 -0.14 -3.56 13.22
N ARG A 345 -1.14 -2.67 13.35
CA ARG A 345 -1.93 -2.16 12.24
C ARG A 345 -1.80 -0.64 12.19
N VAL A 346 -1.49 -0.12 11.02
CA VAL A 346 -1.31 1.32 10.81
C VAL A 346 -2.05 1.80 9.57
N GLY A 347 -2.26 3.11 9.49
CA GLY A 347 -2.97 3.78 8.42
C GLY A 347 -2.24 3.57 7.11
N SER A 348 -1.11 4.24 6.95
CA SER A 348 -0.24 4.11 5.79
C SER A 348 1.23 4.29 6.17
N LEU A 349 2.14 3.79 5.34
CA LEU A 349 3.58 4.00 5.49
C LEU A 349 4.04 5.07 4.50
N GLY A 350 4.61 6.14 5.04
CA GLY A 350 5.21 7.23 4.26
C GLY A 350 6.68 7.41 4.59
N SER A 351 7.47 7.93 3.67
CA SER A 351 8.84 8.33 3.99
C SER A 351 9.36 9.39 3.02
N ALA A 352 10.15 10.33 3.52
CA ALA A 352 10.97 11.17 2.66
C ALA A 352 12.19 10.40 2.13
N SER A 353 12.70 9.43 2.90
CA SER A 353 13.96 8.72 2.66
C SER A 353 13.92 7.27 3.20
N SER A 354 15.06 6.66 3.53
CA SER A 354 15.18 5.20 3.70
C SER A 354 15.07 4.70 5.15
N GLY A 355 13.93 4.90 5.79
CA GLY A 355 13.65 4.29 7.10
C GLY A 355 13.70 2.75 7.08
N THR A 356 13.80 2.14 8.27
CA THR A 356 13.75 0.67 8.41
C THR A 356 12.60 0.23 9.30
N ILE A 357 11.93 -0.84 8.90
CA ILE A 357 10.93 -1.53 9.72
C ILE A 357 11.47 -2.93 10.04
N VAL A 358 11.46 -3.31 11.32
CA VAL A 358 11.88 -4.63 11.81
C VAL A 358 10.66 -5.36 12.35
N LEU A 359 10.31 -6.51 11.76
CA LEU A 359 9.08 -7.24 12.09
C LEU A 359 9.20 -8.19 13.28
N ASN A 360 10.38 -8.75 13.57
CA ASN A 360 10.64 -9.71 14.68
C ASN A 360 9.61 -10.87 14.79
N GLY A 361 9.11 -11.37 13.66
CA GLY A 361 8.15 -12.47 13.57
C GLY A 361 6.70 -12.02 13.47
N ASN A 362 6.43 -10.72 13.52
CA ASN A 362 5.09 -10.16 13.61
C ASN A 362 4.48 -9.79 12.25
N GLU A 363 3.17 -9.60 12.23
CA GLU A 363 2.45 -9.04 11.09
C GLU A 363 2.42 -7.50 11.17
N LEU A 364 2.81 -6.84 10.08
CA LEU A 364 2.52 -5.43 9.88
C LEU A 364 1.37 -5.27 8.88
N THR A 365 0.22 -4.77 9.35
CA THR A 365 -0.91 -4.42 8.48
C THR A 365 -0.88 -2.93 8.12
N VAL A 366 -1.03 -2.61 6.84
CA VAL A 366 -1.00 -1.25 6.29
C VAL A 366 -2.21 -0.99 5.39
N GLY A 367 -2.59 0.27 5.24
CA GLY A 367 -3.68 0.74 4.38
C GLY A 367 -5.02 0.94 5.11
N ALA A 368 -5.03 0.97 6.44
CA ALA A 368 -6.24 1.09 7.25
C ALA A 368 -6.87 2.51 7.21
N ASP A 369 -6.16 3.50 6.70
CA ASP A 369 -6.64 4.89 6.53
C ASP A 369 -7.27 5.16 5.15
N ASP A 370 -7.30 4.16 4.26
CA ASP A 370 -7.77 4.31 2.87
C ASP A 370 -7.09 5.46 2.11
N PHE A 371 -5.87 5.86 2.52
CA PHE A 371 -5.20 7.00 1.92
C PHE A 371 -4.93 6.75 0.43
N TYR A 372 -5.23 7.75 -0.40
CA TYR A 372 -5.20 7.60 -1.86
C TYR A 372 -3.87 7.03 -2.34
N SER A 373 -2.73 7.52 -1.82
CA SER A 373 -1.41 6.97 -2.14
C SER A 373 -0.34 7.37 -1.14
N ALA A 374 0.26 6.41 -0.44
CA ALA A 374 1.42 6.62 0.41
C ALA A 374 2.65 5.89 -0.14
N GLN A 375 3.82 6.54 -0.09
CA GLN A 375 5.07 6.01 -0.61
C GLN A 375 6.07 5.77 0.51
N TYR A 376 6.57 4.54 0.59
CA TYR A 376 7.63 4.12 1.49
C TYR A 376 8.87 3.69 0.70
N ASN A 377 9.99 4.37 0.94
CA ASN A 377 11.27 4.22 0.24
C ASN A 377 12.24 3.32 1.01
N GLY A 378 11.89 3.01 2.26
CA GLY A 378 12.70 2.24 3.19
C GLY A 378 12.77 0.75 2.89
N ARG A 379 13.23 0.02 3.91
CA ARG A 379 13.36 -1.45 3.92
C ARG A 379 12.48 -2.03 5.02
N ILE A 380 11.97 -3.25 4.81
CA ILE A 380 11.28 -4.04 5.83
C ILE A 380 12.07 -5.33 6.04
N ILE A 381 12.38 -5.68 7.29
CA ILE A 381 13.32 -6.75 7.64
C ILE A 381 12.82 -7.69 8.74
N GLY A 382 13.47 -8.84 8.83
CA GLY A 382 13.25 -9.84 9.87
C GLY A 382 12.09 -10.78 9.56
N PRO A 383 11.93 -11.86 10.35
CA PRO A 383 10.83 -12.80 10.16
C PRO A 383 9.49 -12.05 10.34
N GLY A 384 8.42 -12.55 9.73
CA GLY A 384 7.11 -11.88 9.77
C GLY A 384 6.62 -11.48 8.38
N ARG A 385 5.41 -10.94 8.30
CA ARG A 385 4.72 -10.68 7.03
C ARG A 385 4.15 -9.28 6.94
N VAL A 386 3.93 -8.82 5.72
CA VAL A 386 3.25 -7.56 5.44
C VAL A 386 1.86 -7.84 4.88
N VAL A 387 0.86 -7.14 5.38
CA VAL A 387 -0.52 -7.23 4.90
C VAL A 387 -1.02 -5.86 4.45
N LYS A 388 -1.46 -5.76 3.20
CA LYS A 388 -2.13 -4.58 2.66
C LYS A 388 -3.64 -4.75 2.73
N VAL A 389 -4.33 -3.79 3.36
CA VAL A 389 -5.79 -3.71 3.51
C VAL A 389 -6.31 -2.36 3.01
N GLY A 390 -7.62 -2.17 3.01
CA GLY A 390 -8.26 -0.90 2.63
C GLY A 390 -8.15 -0.60 1.13
N SER A 391 -8.98 0.30 0.65
CA SER A 391 -9.10 0.71 -0.74
C SER A 391 -7.93 1.55 -1.28
N GLY A 392 -7.14 2.16 -0.38
CA GLY A 392 -6.02 3.03 -0.73
C GLY A 392 -4.84 2.35 -1.43
N ILE A 393 -3.84 3.14 -1.82
CA ILE A 393 -2.62 2.66 -2.49
C ILE A 393 -1.42 2.77 -1.53
N GLN A 394 -0.71 1.66 -1.33
CA GLN A 394 0.60 1.66 -0.68
C GLN A 394 1.68 1.39 -1.73
N GLN A 395 2.69 2.24 -1.80
CA GLN A 395 3.80 2.09 -2.74
C GLN A 395 5.10 1.77 -2.00
N PHE A 396 5.81 0.74 -2.47
CA PHE A 396 7.17 0.39 -2.06
C PHE A 396 8.13 0.64 -3.23
N THR A 397 8.90 1.72 -3.14
CA THR A 397 9.60 2.32 -4.30
C THR A 397 11.11 2.03 -4.37
N THR A 398 11.74 2.59 -5.39
CA THR A 398 13.14 2.50 -5.84
C THR A 398 14.14 3.21 -4.92
N GLY A 399 14.27 2.76 -3.68
CA GLY A 399 15.52 2.91 -2.93
C GLY A 399 16.33 1.61 -3.03
N ALA A 400 17.66 1.68 -3.11
CA ALA A 400 18.55 0.52 -3.24
C ALA A 400 18.40 -0.56 -2.13
N ASN A 401 17.67 -0.24 -1.06
CA ASN A 401 17.52 -1.10 0.11
C ASN A 401 16.44 -2.18 -0.13
N ALA A 402 16.86 -3.40 -0.44
CA ALA A 402 16.02 -4.59 -0.57
C ALA A 402 15.40 -5.01 0.77
N SER A 403 14.10 -5.26 0.83
CA SER A 403 13.40 -5.88 1.97
C SER A 403 13.67 -7.39 2.02
N ASP A 404 13.78 -7.96 3.22
CA ASP A 404 14.12 -9.38 3.45
C ASP A 404 13.23 -10.05 4.49
N TYR A 405 12.00 -9.56 4.67
CA TYR A 405 11.03 -10.28 5.48
C TYR A 405 10.59 -11.60 4.82
N ASP A 406 10.45 -12.64 5.64
CA ASP A 406 10.30 -14.03 5.16
C ASP A 406 8.86 -14.55 5.12
N GLY A 407 7.94 -13.92 5.86
CA GLY A 407 6.54 -14.37 6.01
C GLY A 407 5.64 -14.05 4.82
N GLY A 408 6.19 -13.47 3.75
CA GLY A 408 5.46 -13.12 2.53
C GLY A 408 4.63 -11.83 2.63
N THR A 409 3.87 -11.59 1.57
CA THR A 409 3.06 -10.37 1.39
C THR A 409 1.63 -10.75 1.06
N VAL A 410 0.66 -10.29 1.86
CA VAL A 410 -0.77 -10.53 1.60
C VAL A 410 -1.43 -9.22 1.16
N ILE A 411 -2.23 -9.26 0.09
CA ILE A 411 -2.96 -8.09 -0.42
C ILE A 411 -4.46 -8.37 -0.34
N ARG A 412 -5.08 -7.91 0.74
CA ARG A 412 -6.52 -8.08 1.03
C ARG A 412 -7.41 -7.00 0.41
N GLY A 413 -6.84 -5.85 0.06
CA GLY A 413 -7.60 -4.74 -0.50
C GLY A 413 -6.74 -3.63 -1.08
N GLY A 414 -7.35 -2.84 -1.97
CA GLY A 414 -6.70 -1.71 -2.63
C GLY A 414 -5.53 -2.16 -3.50
N ILE A 415 -4.52 -1.30 -3.67
CA ILE A 415 -3.37 -1.58 -4.53
C ILE A 415 -2.08 -1.53 -3.71
N LEU A 416 -1.25 -2.56 -3.84
CA LEU A 416 0.16 -2.53 -3.48
C LEU A 416 0.98 -2.31 -4.74
N ILE A 417 1.78 -1.23 -4.78
CA ILE A 417 2.69 -0.95 -5.88
C ILE A 417 4.11 -1.30 -5.43
N ALA A 418 4.85 -2.08 -6.23
CA ALA A 418 6.24 -2.41 -5.96
C ALA A 418 7.14 -2.08 -7.15
N SER A 419 8.31 -1.49 -6.88
CA SER A 419 9.27 -1.13 -7.92
C SER A 419 10.17 -2.28 -8.36
N THR A 420 10.41 -3.22 -7.44
CA THR A 420 11.28 -4.38 -7.64
C THR A 420 10.77 -5.55 -6.79
N ASP A 421 11.14 -6.77 -7.17
CA ASP A 421 10.79 -7.96 -6.39
C ASP A 421 11.34 -7.92 -4.96
N THR A 422 12.54 -7.35 -4.80
CA THR A 422 13.19 -7.19 -3.50
C THR A 422 12.45 -6.27 -2.55
N LYS A 423 11.45 -5.50 -2.99
CA LYS A 423 10.60 -4.69 -2.09
C LYS A 423 9.45 -5.50 -1.49
N LEU A 424 9.16 -6.67 -2.03
CA LEU A 424 8.10 -7.58 -1.59
C LEU A 424 8.60 -8.63 -0.57
N GLY A 425 9.81 -8.46 -0.03
CA GLY A 425 10.44 -9.36 0.96
C GLY A 425 11.41 -10.35 0.32
N ASN A 426 11.77 -11.41 1.06
CA ASN A 426 12.63 -12.50 0.58
C ASN A 426 11.95 -13.31 -0.53
N ALA A 427 12.61 -13.55 -1.67
CA ALA A 427 12.07 -14.26 -2.84
C ALA A 427 11.37 -15.60 -2.55
N ALA A 428 11.74 -16.31 -1.47
CA ALA A 428 11.04 -17.54 -1.04
C ALA A 428 9.63 -17.28 -0.47
N GLY A 429 9.37 -16.08 0.05
CA GLY A 429 8.09 -15.65 0.59
C GLY A 429 7.03 -15.50 -0.51
N THR A 430 5.85 -16.05 -0.24
CA THR A 430 4.68 -16.05 -1.16
C THR A 430 4.03 -14.68 -1.22
N ILE A 431 3.50 -14.32 -2.40
CA ILE A 431 2.54 -13.22 -2.55
C ILE A 431 1.14 -13.84 -2.52
N THR A 432 0.31 -13.45 -1.56
CA THR A 432 -1.07 -13.91 -1.45
C THR A 432 -2.01 -12.80 -1.91
N LEU A 433 -2.78 -13.06 -2.97
CA LEU A 433 -3.86 -12.19 -3.45
C LEU A 433 -5.18 -12.62 -2.80
N ASP A 434 -5.75 -11.73 -1.99
CA ASP A 434 -6.94 -11.97 -1.17
C ASP A 434 -7.97 -10.84 -1.35
N GLY A 435 -8.25 -10.51 -2.62
CA GLY A 435 -9.20 -9.47 -3.03
C GLY A 435 -8.54 -8.14 -3.44
N GLY A 436 -7.26 -7.92 -3.13
CA GLY A 436 -6.52 -6.73 -3.56
C GLY A 436 -5.72 -6.89 -4.85
N ALA A 437 -4.99 -5.83 -5.23
CA ALA A 437 -4.20 -5.76 -6.45
C ALA A 437 -2.70 -5.57 -6.20
N LEU A 438 -1.86 -6.29 -6.94
CA LEU A 438 -0.44 -5.99 -7.10
C LEU A 438 -0.19 -5.23 -8.40
N SER A 439 0.59 -4.15 -8.36
CA SER A 439 0.93 -3.34 -9.54
C SER A 439 2.42 -3.03 -9.63
N ASN A 440 2.92 -2.88 -10.85
CA ASN A 440 4.18 -2.19 -11.11
C ASN A 440 4.00 -0.67 -11.00
N PHE A 441 5.11 0.08 -11.01
CA PHE A 441 5.09 1.54 -11.19
C PHE A 441 4.84 1.92 -12.64
N TRP A 442 4.28 3.11 -12.86
CA TRP A 442 4.00 3.64 -14.20
C TRP A 442 5.26 3.67 -15.10
N THR A 443 6.42 3.88 -14.51
CA THR A 443 7.71 4.06 -15.19
C THR A 443 8.62 2.83 -15.18
N VAL A 444 8.25 1.75 -14.47
CA VAL A 444 9.14 0.60 -14.23
C VAL A 444 8.38 -0.72 -14.41
N SER A 445 8.99 -1.67 -15.11
CA SER A 445 8.49 -3.05 -15.19
C SER A 445 8.82 -3.81 -13.90
N LEU A 446 7.92 -4.67 -13.44
CA LEU A 446 8.14 -5.51 -12.26
C LEU A 446 8.46 -6.93 -12.72
N THR A 447 9.59 -7.50 -12.32
CA THR A 447 9.93 -8.90 -12.60
C THR A 447 10.13 -9.63 -11.29
N MET A 448 9.40 -10.73 -11.09
CA MET A 448 9.43 -11.56 -9.89
C MET A 448 9.56 -13.04 -10.25
N ALA A 449 10.08 -13.84 -9.32
CA ALA A 449 10.24 -15.29 -9.45
C ALA A 449 9.59 -16.04 -8.28
N ARG A 450 8.54 -15.45 -7.70
CA ARG A 450 7.97 -15.87 -6.40
C ARG A 450 6.67 -16.62 -6.59
N PRO A 451 6.37 -17.59 -5.71
CA PRO A 451 5.05 -18.21 -5.71
C PRO A 451 3.96 -17.16 -5.45
N ILE A 452 2.86 -17.26 -6.19
CA ILE A 452 1.65 -16.44 -5.96
C ILE A 452 0.51 -17.37 -5.58
N GLU A 453 -0.17 -17.07 -4.48
CA GLU A 453 -1.38 -17.77 -4.07
C GLU A 453 -2.60 -16.85 -4.25
N ILE A 454 -3.63 -17.34 -4.94
CA ILE A 454 -4.90 -16.63 -5.15
C ILE A 454 -5.96 -17.30 -4.29
N THR A 455 -6.36 -16.65 -3.21
CA THR A 455 -7.39 -17.16 -2.30
C THR A 455 -8.76 -17.20 -2.98
N SER A 456 -9.78 -17.79 -2.35
CA SER A 456 -11.16 -17.77 -2.85
C SER A 456 -11.73 -16.38 -3.13
N THR A 457 -11.18 -15.34 -2.50
CA THR A 457 -11.58 -13.93 -2.69
C THR A 457 -11.07 -13.36 -4.02
N GLY A 458 -10.18 -14.08 -4.70
CA GLY A 458 -9.56 -13.67 -5.97
C GLY A 458 -8.48 -12.61 -5.78
N GLY A 459 -8.09 -11.98 -6.87
CA GLY A 459 -7.26 -10.78 -6.81
C GLY A 459 -6.74 -10.34 -8.17
N GLU A 460 -6.09 -9.19 -8.19
CA GLU A 460 -5.67 -8.54 -9.43
C GLU A 460 -4.15 -8.46 -9.55
N ILE A 461 -3.62 -8.74 -10.74
CA ILE A 461 -2.33 -8.22 -11.16
C ILE A 461 -2.58 -7.11 -12.19
N ARG A 462 -2.26 -5.89 -11.77
CA ARG A 462 -2.43 -4.68 -12.57
C ARG A 462 -1.12 -4.33 -13.26
N ALA A 463 -1.02 -4.62 -14.54
CA ALA A 463 0.12 -4.19 -15.34
C ALA A 463 -0.18 -2.82 -15.95
N ILE A 464 0.46 -1.77 -15.46
CA ILE A 464 0.31 -0.41 -15.98
C ILE A 464 1.49 -0.06 -16.89
N SER A 465 1.24 0.78 -17.91
CA SER A 465 2.26 1.27 -18.85
C SER A 465 2.17 2.78 -18.97
N ASP A 466 3.30 3.42 -19.29
CA ASP A 466 3.31 4.81 -19.70
C ASP A 466 2.91 4.95 -21.18
N SER A 467 2.61 6.18 -21.63
CA SER A 467 2.11 6.44 -22.98
C SER A 467 3.14 6.21 -24.09
N SER A 468 4.42 6.01 -23.75
CA SER A 468 5.52 5.85 -24.71
C SER A 468 6.15 4.46 -24.71
N THR A 469 5.99 3.66 -23.65
CA THR A 469 6.61 2.35 -23.47
C THR A 469 5.65 1.37 -22.82
N LEU A 470 5.39 0.26 -23.52
CA LEU A 470 4.62 -0.84 -22.97
C LEU A 470 5.42 -1.55 -21.86
N ARG A 471 4.93 -1.50 -20.63
CA ARG A 471 5.58 -2.09 -19.44
C ARG A 471 5.00 -3.46 -19.13
N THR A 472 5.77 -4.25 -18.38
CA THR A 472 5.45 -5.64 -18.08
C THR A 472 5.53 -5.91 -16.59
N VAL A 473 4.56 -6.66 -16.07
CA VAL A 473 4.67 -7.42 -14.82
C VAL A 473 5.00 -8.86 -15.21
N THR A 474 6.22 -9.31 -14.96
CA THR A 474 6.68 -10.68 -15.26
C THR A 474 6.72 -11.49 -13.99
N ASN A 475 6.09 -12.67 -13.99
CA ASN A 475 6.24 -13.68 -12.95
C ASN A 475 6.74 -15.00 -13.55
N THR A 476 7.82 -15.55 -13.01
CA THR A 476 8.34 -16.89 -13.33
C THR A 476 8.08 -17.93 -12.23
N GLY A 477 7.58 -17.51 -11.06
CA GLY A 477 7.14 -18.44 -10.02
C GLY A 477 5.78 -19.06 -10.31
N VAL A 478 5.48 -20.20 -9.69
CA VAL A 478 4.19 -20.89 -9.83
C VAL A 478 3.08 -20.06 -9.19
N VAL A 479 1.97 -19.91 -9.89
CA VAL A 479 0.73 -19.34 -9.38
C VAL A 479 -0.26 -20.47 -9.08
N ALA A 480 -0.85 -20.46 -7.90
CA ALA A 480 -1.76 -21.48 -7.40
C ALA A 480 -2.96 -20.83 -6.69
N GLY A 481 -3.93 -21.65 -6.26
CA GLY A 481 -5.07 -21.22 -5.45
C GLY A 481 -6.43 -21.37 -6.13
N SER A 482 -7.50 -21.10 -5.39
CA SER A 482 -8.87 -21.39 -5.82
C SER A 482 -9.60 -20.18 -6.42
N GLY A 483 -9.07 -18.96 -6.28
CA GLY A 483 -9.73 -17.75 -6.77
C GLY A 483 -9.42 -17.38 -8.21
N THR A 484 -10.15 -16.38 -8.69
CA THR A 484 -9.94 -15.80 -10.02
C THR A 484 -8.77 -14.83 -10.03
N LEU A 485 -7.87 -14.99 -11.00
CA LEU A 485 -6.85 -13.98 -11.33
C LEU A 485 -7.46 -12.93 -12.27
N ILE A 486 -7.43 -11.66 -11.88
CA ILE A 486 -7.80 -10.55 -12.75
C ILE A 486 -6.54 -9.92 -13.32
N LYS A 487 -6.45 -9.84 -14.65
CA LYS A 487 -5.48 -8.99 -15.34
C LYS A 487 -6.11 -7.63 -15.59
N GLY A 488 -5.61 -6.61 -14.92
CA GLY A 488 -5.97 -5.20 -15.15
C GLY A 488 -4.83 -4.36 -15.72
N GLY A 489 -5.15 -3.12 -16.11
CA GLY A 489 -4.21 -2.15 -16.68
C GLY A 489 -3.82 -2.44 -18.13
N PRO A 490 -3.41 -1.42 -18.90
CA PRO A 490 -3.13 -1.56 -20.34
C PRO A 490 -1.84 -2.33 -20.67
N GLY A 491 -0.97 -2.58 -19.68
CA GLY A 491 0.33 -3.23 -19.87
C GLY A 491 0.26 -4.74 -20.03
N ILE A 492 1.44 -5.37 -20.04
CA ILE A 492 1.61 -6.82 -20.20
C ILE A 492 1.73 -7.50 -18.84
N LEU A 493 0.98 -8.58 -18.63
CA LEU A 493 1.29 -9.58 -17.61
C LEU A 493 1.96 -10.77 -18.27
N ALA A 494 3.24 -11.00 -17.97
CA ALA A 494 4.00 -12.13 -18.48
C ALA A 494 4.05 -13.27 -17.44
N LEU A 495 3.36 -14.37 -17.74
CA LEU A 495 3.32 -15.58 -16.90
C LEU A 495 4.24 -16.62 -17.51
N ASN A 496 5.49 -16.62 -17.09
CA ASN A 496 6.60 -17.34 -17.72
C ASN A 496 7.00 -18.56 -16.89
N ASN A 497 6.02 -19.40 -16.56
CA ASN A 497 6.21 -20.69 -15.92
C ASN A 497 5.26 -21.73 -16.53
N THR A 498 5.65 -23.00 -16.48
CA THR A 498 4.94 -24.08 -17.19
C THR A 498 3.83 -24.75 -16.38
N ALA A 499 3.78 -24.55 -15.06
CA ALA A 499 3.05 -25.44 -14.14
C ALA A 499 2.16 -24.67 -13.16
N ASN A 500 1.51 -23.62 -13.63
CA ASN A 500 0.49 -22.91 -12.86
C ASN A 500 -0.72 -23.81 -12.59
N THR A 501 -1.26 -23.76 -11.37
CA THR A 501 -2.29 -24.70 -10.90
C THR A 501 -3.58 -24.04 -10.39
N TRP A 502 -3.71 -22.71 -10.47
CA TRP A 502 -4.92 -22.06 -9.94
C TRP A 502 -6.17 -22.46 -10.70
N THR A 503 -7.27 -22.66 -9.97
CA THR A 503 -8.50 -23.28 -10.50
C THR A 503 -9.66 -22.29 -10.67
N GLY A 504 -9.60 -21.12 -10.03
CA GLY A 504 -10.69 -20.13 -10.07
C GLY A 504 -10.80 -19.33 -11.37
N GLY A 505 -9.96 -19.63 -12.35
CA GLY A 505 -9.99 -19.03 -13.68
C GLY A 505 -9.21 -17.72 -13.81
N THR A 506 -9.23 -17.18 -15.02
CA THR A 506 -8.50 -15.98 -15.40
C THR A 506 -9.44 -15.01 -16.09
N ARG A 507 -9.51 -13.77 -15.61
CA ARG A 507 -10.31 -12.69 -16.20
C ARG A 507 -9.39 -11.61 -16.73
N ILE A 508 -9.54 -11.26 -18.00
CA ILE A 508 -8.78 -10.20 -18.67
C ILE A 508 -9.73 -9.04 -18.89
N SER A 509 -9.59 -7.98 -18.08
CA SER A 509 -10.38 -6.77 -18.30
C SER A 509 -9.80 -5.94 -19.44
N GLU A 510 -8.47 -5.87 -19.53
CA GLU A 510 -7.73 -5.16 -20.57
C GLU A 510 -6.24 -5.55 -20.66
N GLY A 511 -5.56 -5.06 -21.70
CA GLY A 511 -4.13 -5.24 -21.93
C GLY A 511 -3.78 -6.61 -22.50
N ILE A 512 -2.58 -7.10 -22.18
CA ILE A 512 -2.02 -8.32 -22.74
C ILE A 512 -1.66 -9.28 -21.61
N ILE A 513 -2.06 -10.56 -21.73
CA ILE A 513 -1.36 -11.64 -21.03
C ILE A 513 -0.43 -12.31 -22.03
N SER A 514 0.86 -12.39 -21.70
CA SER A 514 1.84 -13.10 -22.51
C SER A 514 2.46 -14.27 -21.76
N SER A 515 2.87 -15.30 -22.48
CA SER A 515 3.64 -16.40 -21.91
C SER A 515 4.66 -16.93 -22.90
N ASN A 516 5.85 -17.23 -22.40
CA ASN A 516 6.84 -18.06 -23.09
C ASN A 516 6.83 -19.52 -22.61
N ALA A 517 5.91 -19.89 -21.73
CA ALA A 517 5.83 -21.24 -21.23
C ALA A 517 5.29 -22.19 -22.31
N ALA A 518 5.95 -23.34 -22.46
CA ALA A 518 5.44 -24.46 -23.24
C ALA A 518 5.97 -25.77 -22.68
N GLY A 519 5.14 -26.79 -22.74
CA GLY A 519 5.44 -28.16 -22.38
C GLY A 519 5.65 -29.05 -23.60
N ASP A 520 5.68 -30.36 -23.35
CA ASP A 520 5.60 -31.40 -24.38
C ASP A 520 4.16 -31.96 -24.46
N SER A 521 3.95 -32.98 -25.29
CA SER A 521 2.63 -33.58 -25.52
C SER A 521 2.06 -34.30 -24.30
N THR A 522 2.90 -34.67 -23.32
CA THR A 522 2.50 -35.40 -22.11
C THR A 522 2.24 -34.48 -20.93
N THR A 523 2.97 -33.36 -20.85
CA THR A 523 2.77 -32.33 -19.84
C THR A 523 2.70 -30.94 -20.51
N PRO A 524 1.57 -30.59 -21.16
CA PRO A 524 1.38 -29.25 -21.72
C PRO A 524 1.52 -28.16 -20.65
N ALA A 525 2.06 -27.00 -21.01
CA ALA A 525 2.16 -25.89 -20.07
C ALA A 525 0.77 -25.28 -19.79
N THR A 526 0.51 -24.86 -18.56
CA THR A 526 -0.77 -24.28 -18.13
C THR A 526 -0.65 -22.79 -17.75
N PRO A 527 -0.11 -21.89 -18.60
CA PRO A 527 0.27 -20.55 -18.19
C PRO A 527 -0.86 -19.69 -17.62
N LEU A 528 -2.12 -20.02 -17.88
CA LEU A 528 -3.32 -19.34 -17.37
C LEU A 528 -4.09 -20.16 -16.30
N GLY A 529 -3.41 -21.10 -15.64
CA GLY A 529 -4.04 -22.02 -14.70
C GLY A 529 -4.94 -23.01 -15.43
N THR A 530 -5.81 -23.68 -14.67
CA THR A 530 -6.72 -24.71 -15.20
C THR A 530 -8.16 -24.22 -15.35
N GLY A 531 -8.56 -23.19 -14.62
CA GLY A 531 -9.93 -22.65 -14.67
C GLY A 531 -10.27 -21.92 -15.98
N SER A 532 -11.55 -21.56 -16.13
CA SER A 532 -12.06 -20.83 -17.29
C SER A 532 -11.34 -19.50 -17.52
N VAL A 533 -11.24 -19.09 -18.79
CA VAL A 533 -10.64 -17.83 -19.22
C VAL A 533 -11.74 -16.92 -19.75
N LEU A 534 -11.93 -15.77 -19.12
CA LEU A 534 -12.85 -14.72 -19.57
C LEU A 534 -12.03 -13.54 -20.12
N MET A 535 -12.11 -13.32 -21.43
CA MET A 535 -11.55 -12.15 -22.09
C MET A 535 -12.68 -11.13 -22.26
N GLU A 536 -12.72 -10.06 -21.46
CA GLU A 536 -13.65 -8.96 -21.75
C GLU A 536 -13.17 -8.17 -22.96
N ARG A 537 -11.86 -7.89 -22.96
CA ARG A 537 -11.05 -7.28 -24.01
C ARG A 537 -9.61 -7.76 -23.85
N GLY A 538 -8.77 -7.52 -24.84
CA GLY A 538 -7.32 -7.70 -24.74
C GLY A 538 -6.77 -8.87 -25.56
N GLU A 539 -5.49 -9.16 -25.36
CA GLU A 539 -4.71 -10.12 -26.14
C GLU A 539 -4.14 -11.22 -25.24
N LEU A 540 -4.25 -12.47 -25.72
CA LEU A 540 -3.43 -13.59 -25.28
C LEU A 540 -2.27 -13.76 -26.25
N ARG A 541 -1.03 -13.75 -25.76
CA ARG A 541 0.17 -13.85 -26.60
C ARG A 541 1.08 -14.98 -26.16
N PHE A 542 1.22 -16.01 -26.99
CA PHE A 542 2.02 -17.19 -26.70
C PHE A 542 3.24 -17.28 -27.62
N VAL A 543 4.43 -17.18 -27.03
CA VAL A 543 5.72 -17.19 -27.75
C VAL A 543 6.74 -18.03 -26.97
N PRO A 544 6.71 -19.38 -27.08
CA PRO A 544 7.70 -20.23 -26.44
C PRO A 544 9.14 -19.92 -26.86
N PRO A 545 10.15 -20.25 -26.03
CA PRO A 545 11.55 -20.22 -26.46
C PRO A 545 11.77 -21.21 -27.61
N ASN A 546 12.71 -20.89 -28.50
CA ASN A 546 13.13 -21.80 -29.57
C ASN A 546 14.05 -22.87 -28.98
N VAL A 547 13.49 -24.07 -28.77
CA VAL A 547 14.23 -25.23 -28.24
C VAL A 547 14.19 -26.42 -29.20
N GLY A 548 13.60 -26.24 -30.40
CA GLY A 548 13.28 -27.32 -31.32
C GLY A 548 12.12 -28.19 -30.83
N GLY A 549 11.59 -29.04 -31.72
CA GLY A 549 10.52 -29.97 -31.37
C GLY A 549 9.13 -29.34 -31.31
N ASP A 550 8.14 -30.15 -30.95
CA ASP A 550 6.73 -29.74 -30.82
C ASP A 550 6.47 -29.17 -29.42
N ARG A 551 5.68 -28.09 -29.36
CA ARG A 551 5.41 -27.34 -28.12
C ARG A 551 3.93 -27.31 -27.81
N PHE A 552 3.56 -27.48 -26.54
CA PHE A 552 2.17 -27.63 -26.13
C PHE A 552 1.80 -26.69 -24.97
N ILE A 553 0.65 -26.05 -25.10
CA ILE A 553 0.05 -25.14 -24.13
C ILE A 553 -1.41 -25.57 -23.94
N SER A 554 -1.90 -25.56 -22.71
CA SER A 554 -3.29 -25.81 -22.37
C SER A 554 -3.86 -24.67 -21.54
N ILE A 555 -5.08 -24.24 -21.86
CA ILE A 555 -5.83 -23.23 -21.09
C ILE A 555 -7.27 -23.71 -20.88
N ALA A 556 -7.91 -23.26 -19.80
CA ALA A 556 -9.26 -23.70 -19.43
C ALA A 556 -9.40 -25.23 -19.38
N SER A 557 -8.38 -25.91 -18.88
CA SER A 557 -8.25 -27.38 -18.91
C SER A 557 -8.98 -28.13 -17.81
N ALA A 558 -9.53 -27.43 -16.82
CA ALA A 558 -10.35 -28.03 -15.77
C ALA A 558 -11.71 -28.49 -16.32
N ALA A 559 -12.35 -29.43 -15.61
CA ALA A 559 -13.66 -29.94 -15.98
C ALA A 559 -14.69 -28.81 -16.17
N GLY A 560 -15.28 -28.75 -17.37
CA GLY A 560 -16.21 -27.70 -17.76
C GLY A 560 -15.58 -26.33 -18.02
N GLY A 561 -14.25 -26.25 -18.14
CA GLY A 561 -13.52 -25.01 -18.43
C GLY A 561 -13.91 -24.40 -19.78
N GLN A 562 -14.06 -23.08 -19.80
CA GLN A 562 -14.48 -22.32 -20.98
C GLN A 562 -13.51 -21.18 -21.29
N LEU A 563 -13.29 -20.90 -22.57
CA LEU A 563 -12.79 -19.63 -23.05
C LEU A 563 -13.97 -18.78 -23.50
N ILE A 564 -14.25 -17.71 -22.76
CA ILE A 564 -15.30 -16.74 -23.06
C ILE A 564 -14.65 -15.49 -23.64
N PHE A 565 -15.11 -15.02 -24.80
CA PHE A 565 -14.53 -13.86 -25.46
C PHE A 565 -15.54 -12.74 -25.71
N GLY A 566 -15.19 -11.55 -25.22
CA GLY A 566 -15.86 -10.29 -25.43
C GLY A 566 -15.32 -9.53 -26.65
N PRO A 567 -15.72 -8.27 -26.83
CA PRO A 567 -15.39 -7.49 -28.02
C PRO A 567 -13.88 -7.29 -28.20
N GLY A 568 -13.38 -7.56 -29.40
CA GLY A 568 -12.00 -7.27 -29.79
C GLY A 568 -10.95 -8.16 -29.14
N SER A 569 -11.34 -9.35 -28.67
CA SER A 569 -10.42 -10.32 -28.08
C SER A 569 -9.44 -10.85 -29.13
N GLN A 570 -8.19 -11.10 -28.75
CA GLN A 570 -7.16 -11.56 -29.67
C GLN A 570 -6.36 -12.73 -29.10
N ILE A 571 -6.04 -13.70 -29.95
CA ILE A 571 -5.07 -14.75 -29.66
C ILE A 571 -3.93 -14.64 -30.67
N ASN A 572 -2.74 -14.38 -30.18
CA ASN A 572 -1.50 -14.32 -30.93
C ASN A 572 -0.63 -15.53 -30.57
N ILE A 573 -0.33 -16.36 -31.56
CA ILE A 573 0.43 -17.60 -31.39
C ILE A 573 1.64 -17.58 -32.32
N ASN A 574 2.80 -17.87 -31.76
CA ASN A 574 4.05 -17.87 -32.50
C ASN A 574 4.89 -19.06 -32.08
N LYS A 575 5.11 -20.02 -32.98
CA LYS A 575 5.96 -21.18 -32.69
C LYS A 575 7.44 -20.81 -32.50
N ASN A 576 7.84 -19.59 -32.85
CA ASN A 576 9.18 -19.03 -32.63
C ASN A 576 10.31 -19.94 -33.15
N GLY A 577 10.10 -20.53 -34.33
CA GLY A 577 11.08 -21.44 -34.94
C GLY A 577 11.03 -22.91 -34.47
N ASN A 578 10.22 -23.24 -33.46
CA ASN A 578 9.97 -24.65 -33.09
C ASN A 578 9.25 -25.41 -34.23
N ASN A 579 9.21 -26.75 -34.16
CA ASN A 579 8.58 -27.59 -35.18
C ASN A 579 7.10 -27.23 -35.32
N SER A 580 6.38 -27.17 -34.20
CA SER A 580 5.00 -26.72 -34.11
C SER A 580 4.70 -26.09 -32.74
N LEU A 581 3.59 -25.37 -32.64
CA LEU A 581 3.02 -24.92 -31.38
C LEU A 581 1.54 -25.27 -31.34
N THR A 582 1.14 -26.08 -30.36
CA THR A 582 -0.25 -26.47 -30.12
C THR A 582 -0.79 -25.77 -28.88
N LEU A 583 -1.85 -24.99 -29.05
CA LEU A 583 -2.69 -24.46 -27.97
C LEU A 583 -3.97 -25.30 -27.88
N THR A 584 -4.18 -25.97 -26.76
CA THR A 584 -5.40 -26.72 -26.46
C THR A 584 -6.29 -25.90 -25.51
N ILE A 585 -7.56 -25.73 -25.87
CA ILE A 585 -8.55 -25.00 -25.10
C ILE A 585 -9.63 -25.98 -24.63
N GLY A 586 -9.89 -25.99 -23.32
CA GLY A 586 -10.94 -26.82 -22.73
C GLY A 586 -10.47 -28.19 -22.25
N ASP A 587 -11.31 -28.82 -21.43
CA ASP A 587 -11.13 -30.19 -20.94
C ASP A 587 -11.48 -31.23 -22.03
N PRO A 588 -10.58 -32.19 -22.36
CA PRO A 588 -10.86 -33.34 -23.23
C PRO A 588 -12.10 -34.15 -22.86
N ALA A 589 -12.51 -34.14 -21.59
CA ALA A 589 -13.71 -34.85 -21.13
C ALA A 589 -15.02 -34.04 -21.25
N ALA A 590 -14.96 -32.75 -21.61
CA ALA A 590 -16.14 -31.89 -21.68
C ALA A 590 -16.85 -31.98 -23.06
N SER A 591 -18.13 -32.38 -23.06
CA SER A 591 -18.96 -32.47 -24.27
C SER A 591 -19.70 -31.17 -24.63
N SER A 592 -19.59 -30.10 -23.82
CA SER A 592 -20.29 -28.83 -23.97
C SER A 592 -19.38 -27.68 -24.44
N SER A 593 -19.95 -26.52 -24.81
CA SER A 593 -19.24 -25.36 -25.39
C SER A 593 -18.08 -24.87 -24.54
N THR A 594 -16.86 -25.20 -24.95
CA THR A 594 -15.57 -24.77 -24.38
C THR A 594 -15.08 -23.44 -24.98
N PHE A 595 -15.66 -23.04 -26.11
CA PHE A 595 -15.39 -21.77 -26.79
C PHE A 595 -16.68 -20.96 -26.89
N VAL A 596 -16.83 -19.94 -26.04
CA VAL A 596 -18.10 -19.26 -25.80
C VAL A 596 -18.01 -17.80 -26.20
N ARG A 597 -18.92 -17.38 -27.08
CA ARG A 597 -19.05 -15.97 -27.44
C ARG A 597 -19.75 -15.21 -26.31
N GLY A 598 -19.09 -14.20 -25.75
CA GLY A 598 -19.70 -13.24 -24.85
C GLY A 598 -20.57 -12.22 -25.60
N VAL A 599 -21.20 -11.29 -24.87
CA VAL A 599 -22.01 -10.22 -25.48
C VAL A 599 -21.15 -9.40 -26.46
N ASN A 600 -21.60 -9.29 -27.71
CA ASN A 600 -20.86 -8.62 -28.80
C ASN A 600 -19.44 -9.18 -29.02
N GLY A 601 -19.20 -10.41 -28.59
CA GLY A 601 -17.89 -11.04 -28.61
C GLY A 601 -17.34 -11.16 -30.02
N THR A 602 -16.09 -10.76 -30.20
CA THR A 602 -15.36 -10.94 -31.46
C THR A 602 -13.96 -11.39 -31.15
N MET A 603 -13.43 -12.32 -31.95
CA MET A 603 -12.10 -12.85 -31.77
C MET A 603 -11.29 -12.81 -33.06
N THR A 604 -10.04 -12.40 -32.92
CA THR A 604 -9.05 -12.51 -33.99
C THR A 604 -7.94 -13.49 -33.59
N ILE A 605 -7.67 -14.46 -34.45
CA ILE A 605 -6.55 -15.38 -34.35
C ILE A 605 -5.40 -14.89 -35.21
N ILE A 606 -4.21 -14.75 -34.64
CA ILE A 606 -3.02 -14.17 -35.27
C ILE A 606 -1.87 -15.19 -35.19
N PRO A 607 -1.76 -16.12 -36.15
CA PRO A 607 -0.61 -17.03 -36.23
C PRO A 607 0.60 -16.32 -36.85
N ALA A 608 1.77 -16.44 -36.22
CA ALA A 608 2.99 -15.81 -36.74
C ALA A 608 3.46 -16.43 -38.07
N SER A 609 3.20 -17.72 -38.32
CA SER A 609 3.64 -18.42 -39.54
C SER A 609 2.71 -18.22 -40.74
N GLY A 610 1.64 -17.42 -40.64
CA GLY A 610 0.65 -17.29 -41.73
C GLY A 610 -0.64 -18.05 -41.45
N VAL A 611 -1.79 -17.53 -41.90
CA VAL A 611 -3.09 -18.23 -41.78
C VAL A 611 -3.08 -19.54 -42.58
N ALA A 612 -2.32 -19.62 -43.67
CA ALA A 612 -2.15 -20.83 -44.47
C ALA A 612 -1.38 -21.95 -43.73
N ALA A 613 -0.56 -21.59 -42.74
CA ALA A 613 0.18 -22.57 -41.92
C ALA A 613 -0.61 -23.00 -40.68
N LEU A 614 -1.71 -22.30 -40.34
CA LEU A 614 -2.55 -22.61 -39.19
C LEU A 614 -3.17 -24.00 -39.35
N GLY A 615 -2.97 -24.86 -38.35
CA GLY A 615 -3.45 -26.24 -38.35
C GLY A 615 -2.62 -27.20 -39.20
N THR A 616 -1.46 -26.80 -39.72
CA THR A 616 -0.53 -27.72 -40.39
C THR A 616 0.36 -28.45 -39.39
N ALA A 617 0.98 -29.57 -39.79
CA ALA A 617 1.86 -30.34 -38.93
C ALA A 617 3.09 -29.55 -38.41
N THR A 618 3.57 -28.57 -39.19
CA THR A 618 4.76 -27.76 -38.89
C THR A 618 4.43 -26.30 -38.53
N GLY A 619 3.14 -25.98 -38.36
CA GLY A 619 2.64 -24.65 -38.05
C GLY A 619 2.15 -24.50 -36.61
N GLU A 620 1.49 -23.39 -36.33
CA GLU A 620 0.73 -23.22 -35.11
C GLU A 620 -0.65 -23.90 -35.21
N LYS A 621 -1.15 -24.44 -34.09
CA LYS A 621 -2.45 -25.11 -33.98
C LYS A 621 -3.22 -24.57 -32.79
N ILE A 622 -4.53 -24.41 -32.96
CA ILE A 622 -5.47 -24.18 -31.85
C ILE A 622 -6.50 -25.32 -31.88
N LEU A 623 -6.39 -26.23 -30.92
CA LEU A 623 -7.36 -27.30 -30.70
C LEU A 623 -8.34 -26.90 -29.60
N VAL A 624 -9.57 -27.34 -29.77
CA VAL A 624 -10.63 -27.16 -28.80
C VAL A 624 -11.15 -28.54 -28.42
N SER A 625 -10.95 -28.90 -27.16
CA SER A 625 -11.24 -30.24 -26.65
C SER A 625 -12.73 -30.59 -26.71
N GLY A 626 -13.59 -29.61 -26.43
CA GLY A 626 -15.05 -29.74 -26.52
C GLY A 626 -15.60 -29.36 -27.91
N ALA A 627 -16.86 -28.92 -27.94
CA ALA A 627 -17.52 -28.54 -29.18
C ALA A 627 -17.11 -27.13 -29.66
N MET A 628 -16.67 -27.03 -30.91
CA MET A 628 -16.55 -25.75 -31.62
C MET A 628 -17.90 -25.33 -32.22
N PRO A 629 -18.32 -24.07 -32.07
CA PRO A 629 -19.47 -23.56 -32.79
C PRO A 629 -19.16 -23.51 -34.29
N THR A 630 -19.75 -24.41 -35.06
CA THR A 630 -19.55 -24.51 -36.51
C THR A 630 -20.86 -24.41 -37.31
N ILE A 631 -20.79 -23.90 -38.53
CA ILE A 631 -21.88 -23.76 -39.50
C ILE A 631 -21.53 -24.62 -40.73
N PRO A 632 -22.42 -25.54 -41.16
CA PRO A 632 -22.17 -26.40 -42.34
C PRO A 632 -21.96 -25.60 -43.64
N THR A 633 -21.11 -26.12 -44.54
CA THR A 633 -20.83 -25.52 -45.87
C THR A 633 -20.84 -26.58 -46.97
N ASN A 634 -21.19 -26.21 -48.22
CA ASN A 634 -21.29 -27.15 -49.35
C ASN A 634 -19.96 -27.49 -50.06
N GLY A 635 -18.81 -26.95 -49.60
CA GLY A 635 -17.54 -26.95 -50.36
C GLY A 635 -16.37 -27.73 -49.77
N GLY A 636 -16.51 -28.39 -48.62
CA GLY A 636 -15.43 -29.15 -47.99
C GLY A 636 -15.92 -30.01 -46.82
N ALA A 637 -15.07 -30.94 -46.37
CA ALA A 637 -15.40 -31.84 -45.25
C ALA A 637 -15.61 -31.12 -43.91
N ASN A 638 -15.16 -29.86 -43.78
CA ASN A 638 -15.10 -29.13 -42.51
C ASN A 638 -16.03 -27.91 -42.51
N SER A 639 -16.83 -27.78 -41.46
CA SER A 639 -17.78 -26.67 -41.25
C SER A 639 -17.06 -25.38 -40.88
N MET A 640 -17.61 -24.23 -41.31
CA MET A 640 -17.07 -22.90 -41.01
C MET A 640 -17.24 -22.62 -39.52
N VAL A 641 -16.23 -22.07 -38.86
CA VAL A 641 -16.34 -21.64 -37.46
C VAL A 641 -17.23 -20.40 -37.37
N SER A 642 -17.85 -20.18 -36.20
CA SER A 642 -18.65 -18.98 -35.93
C SER A 642 -18.02 -17.71 -36.53
N PRO A 643 -18.78 -16.90 -37.27
CA PRO A 643 -18.26 -15.74 -38.00
C PRO A 643 -17.69 -14.65 -37.09
N ALA A 644 -18.00 -14.67 -35.81
CA ALA A 644 -17.36 -13.81 -34.82
C ALA A 644 -15.86 -14.11 -34.60
N ILE A 645 -15.31 -15.16 -35.23
CA ILE A 645 -13.93 -15.62 -35.09
C ILE A 645 -13.29 -15.61 -36.48
N VAL A 646 -12.26 -14.79 -36.65
CA VAL A 646 -11.53 -14.66 -37.92
C VAL A 646 -10.03 -14.77 -37.69
N SER A 647 -9.26 -14.91 -38.77
CA SER A 647 -7.81 -14.83 -38.69
C SER A 647 -7.22 -13.85 -39.69
N TRP A 648 -6.06 -13.30 -39.35
CA TRP A 648 -5.19 -12.58 -40.26
C TRP A 648 -3.72 -12.80 -39.85
N THR A 649 -2.78 -12.23 -40.59
CA THR A 649 -1.39 -12.17 -40.15
C THR A 649 -0.84 -10.75 -40.14
N ASN A 650 0.06 -10.51 -39.20
CA ASN A 650 0.65 -9.21 -38.90
C ASN A 650 1.74 -8.74 -39.88
N ASN A 651 2.13 -9.55 -40.87
CA ASN A 651 3.22 -9.25 -41.81
C ASN A 651 2.84 -8.30 -42.97
N GLY A 652 1.81 -7.47 -42.81
CA GLY A 652 1.52 -6.36 -43.73
C GLY A 652 0.91 -6.70 -45.11
N SER A 653 0.84 -7.98 -45.51
CA SER A 653 0.31 -8.41 -46.82
C SER A 653 -1.01 -9.19 -46.75
N SER A 654 -1.55 -9.42 -45.56
CA SER A 654 -2.53 -10.48 -45.37
C SER A 654 -3.94 -9.94 -45.28
N VAL A 655 -4.78 -10.50 -46.14
CA VAL A 655 -6.23 -10.33 -46.18
C VAL A 655 -6.82 -11.15 -45.03
N GLY A 656 -7.83 -10.64 -44.32
CA GLY A 656 -8.58 -11.43 -43.33
C GLY A 656 -9.15 -12.70 -43.96
N GLU A 657 -9.18 -13.80 -43.22
CA GLU A 657 -9.63 -15.10 -43.72
C GLU A 657 -10.63 -15.75 -42.75
N TYR A 658 -11.62 -16.44 -43.31
CA TYR A 658 -12.54 -17.29 -42.55
C TYR A 658 -11.81 -18.54 -42.05
N LEU A 659 -12.34 -19.13 -40.99
CA LEU A 659 -11.78 -20.33 -40.38
C LEU A 659 -12.74 -21.52 -40.46
N THR A 660 -12.18 -22.71 -40.60
CA THR A 660 -12.83 -23.99 -40.36
C THR A 660 -12.21 -24.66 -39.14
N TYR A 661 -12.85 -25.72 -38.65
CA TYR A 661 -12.32 -26.52 -37.55
C TYR A 661 -12.22 -27.98 -37.95
N ASP A 662 -11.04 -28.57 -37.71
CA ASP A 662 -10.77 -29.99 -37.81
C ASP A 662 -10.44 -30.55 -36.42
N PRO A 663 -11.07 -31.64 -35.95
CA PRO A 663 -10.79 -32.18 -34.62
C PRO A 663 -9.34 -32.63 -34.38
N THR A 664 -8.59 -32.97 -35.44
CA THR A 664 -7.21 -33.44 -35.34
C THR A 664 -6.20 -32.29 -35.45
N ASN A 665 -6.49 -31.32 -36.30
CA ASN A 665 -5.57 -30.25 -36.69
C ASN A 665 -5.93 -28.89 -36.10
N GLY A 666 -7.13 -28.74 -35.55
CA GLY A 666 -7.63 -27.53 -34.93
C GLY A 666 -8.22 -26.53 -35.93
N LEU A 667 -8.14 -25.25 -35.59
CA LEU A 667 -8.49 -24.16 -36.50
C LEU A 667 -7.62 -24.18 -37.76
N GLN A 668 -8.23 -23.95 -38.91
CA GLN A 668 -7.57 -23.91 -40.22
C GLN A 668 -8.15 -22.79 -41.09
N LYS A 669 -7.40 -22.32 -42.09
CA LYS A 669 -7.95 -21.45 -43.14
C LYS A 669 -9.13 -22.16 -43.81
N ALA A 670 -10.26 -21.47 -43.91
CA ALA A 670 -11.42 -22.01 -44.61
C ALA A 670 -11.13 -22.20 -46.11
N VAL A 671 -11.67 -23.28 -46.67
CA VAL A 671 -11.67 -23.52 -48.11
C VAL A 671 -12.89 -22.82 -48.71
N TYR A 672 -12.64 -21.86 -49.59
CA TYR A 672 -13.70 -21.16 -50.32
C TYR A 672 -14.26 -22.05 -51.43
N SER A 673 -15.50 -21.76 -51.81
CA SER A 673 -16.15 -22.39 -52.97
C SER A 673 -15.32 -22.19 -54.24
N SER A 674 -15.35 -23.17 -55.15
CA SER A 674 -14.76 -23.05 -56.48
C SER A 674 -15.62 -22.23 -57.45
N LEU A 675 -16.80 -21.77 -57.02
CA LEU A 675 -17.68 -20.93 -57.81
C LEU A 675 -17.02 -19.57 -58.09
N THR A 676 -17.04 -19.16 -59.35
CA THR A 676 -16.52 -17.85 -59.80
C THR A 676 -17.63 -16.83 -60.05
N ASP A 677 -18.88 -17.29 -60.12
CA ASP A 677 -20.09 -16.48 -60.29
C ASP A 677 -20.99 -16.59 -59.06
N ILE A 678 -21.21 -15.46 -58.38
CA ILE A 678 -22.05 -15.38 -57.17
C ILE A 678 -23.50 -15.78 -57.44
N ASN A 679 -23.95 -15.74 -58.69
CA ASN A 679 -25.31 -16.13 -59.06
C ASN A 679 -25.59 -17.64 -58.94
N LEU A 680 -24.53 -18.44 -58.82
CA LEU A 680 -24.61 -19.87 -58.57
C LEU A 680 -24.48 -20.22 -57.07
N ALA A 681 -24.25 -19.22 -56.22
CA ALA A 681 -24.13 -19.41 -54.78
C ALA A 681 -25.48 -19.66 -54.12
N ASP A 682 -25.43 -20.35 -52.98
CA ASP A 682 -26.55 -20.62 -52.10
C ASP A 682 -26.21 -20.26 -50.64
N ASN A 683 -27.18 -20.47 -49.74
CA ASN A 683 -27.09 -20.17 -48.32
C ASN A 683 -26.12 -21.06 -47.52
N THR A 684 -25.33 -21.91 -48.19
CA THR A 684 -24.25 -22.72 -47.62
C THR A 684 -22.88 -22.39 -48.24
N THR A 685 -22.86 -21.49 -49.23
CA THR A 685 -21.70 -21.17 -50.03
C THR A 685 -20.82 -20.14 -49.31
N LEU A 686 -19.57 -20.51 -49.03
CA LEU A 686 -18.52 -19.57 -48.66
C LEU A 686 -17.88 -19.00 -49.95
N PHE A 687 -18.29 -17.80 -50.37
CA PHE A 687 -17.93 -17.24 -51.68
C PHE A 687 -16.72 -16.30 -51.57
N ASP A 688 -15.74 -16.48 -52.45
CA ASP A 688 -14.58 -15.58 -52.61
C ASP A 688 -14.70 -14.81 -53.92
N ALA A 689 -15.02 -13.52 -53.84
CA ALA A 689 -15.15 -12.66 -55.02
C ALA A 689 -13.76 -12.24 -55.50
N THR A 690 -13.08 -13.10 -56.25
CA THR A 690 -11.77 -12.80 -56.83
C THR A 690 -11.83 -11.78 -57.98
N THR A 691 -13.02 -11.59 -58.56
CA THR A 691 -13.34 -10.57 -59.57
C THR A 691 -14.64 -9.84 -59.20
N ALA A 692 -14.91 -8.70 -59.84
CA ALA A 692 -16.19 -8.01 -59.73
C ALA A 692 -17.36 -8.94 -60.11
N GLN A 693 -18.49 -8.79 -59.42
CA GLN A 693 -19.69 -9.63 -59.57
C GLN A 693 -20.91 -8.76 -59.87
N THR A 694 -21.86 -9.30 -60.64
CA THR A 694 -23.15 -8.66 -60.91
C THR A 694 -24.29 -9.64 -60.66
N LEU A 695 -25.24 -9.26 -59.80
CA LEU A 695 -26.41 -10.07 -59.49
C LEU A 695 -27.40 -10.07 -60.67
N SER A 696 -27.86 -11.26 -61.05
CA SER A 696 -28.89 -11.48 -62.07
C SER A 696 -30.29 -11.74 -61.49
N GLY A 697 -30.40 -11.77 -60.16
CA GLY A 697 -31.61 -12.01 -59.38
C GLY A 697 -31.29 -11.90 -57.89
N ASP A 698 -32.30 -12.08 -57.03
CA ASP A 698 -32.05 -12.19 -55.58
C ASP A 698 -31.17 -13.42 -55.30
N ARG A 699 -30.12 -13.25 -54.51
CA ARG A 699 -29.13 -14.31 -54.22
C ARG A 699 -28.86 -14.47 -52.74
N ASN A 700 -28.60 -15.72 -52.35
CA ASN A 700 -28.19 -16.10 -51.00
C ASN A 700 -26.75 -16.60 -51.02
N VAL A 701 -25.97 -16.22 -50.02
CA VAL A 701 -24.61 -16.69 -49.79
C VAL A 701 -24.41 -16.90 -48.29
N LEU A 702 -23.72 -17.94 -47.86
CA LEU A 702 -23.47 -18.14 -46.42
C LEU A 702 -22.59 -17.02 -45.85
N ALA A 703 -21.45 -16.79 -46.50
CA ALA A 703 -20.49 -15.76 -46.14
C ALA A 703 -19.72 -15.30 -47.38
N LEU A 704 -19.40 -14.01 -47.42
CA LEU A 704 -18.79 -13.36 -48.58
C LEU A 704 -17.42 -12.79 -48.22
N HIS A 705 -16.43 -13.06 -49.06
CA HIS A 705 -15.15 -12.38 -49.04
C HIS A 705 -15.03 -11.51 -50.31
N THR A 706 -14.90 -10.18 -50.18
CA THR A 706 -14.92 -9.30 -51.37
C THR A 706 -13.58 -9.18 -52.09
N ARG A 707 -12.45 -9.44 -51.42
CA ARG A 707 -11.07 -9.20 -51.94
C ARG A 707 -10.86 -7.79 -52.55
N GLY A 708 -11.68 -6.80 -52.18
CA GLY A 708 -11.63 -5.47 -52.79
C GLY A 708 -12.46 -5.29 -54.06
N ASN A 709 -13.15 -6.32 -54.52
CA ASN A 709 -14.01 -6.26 -55.70
C ASN A 709 -15.41 -5.69 -55.39
N THR A 710 -16.06 -5.18 -56.44
CA THR A 710 -17.43 -4.68 -56.39
C THR A 710 -18.44 -5.81 -56.59
N ILE A 711 -19.50 -5.82 -55.79
CA ILE A 711 -20.71 -6.64 -55.97
C ILE A 711 -21.85 -5.69 -56.36
N ASP A 712 -22.33 -5.79 -57.59
CA ASP A 712 -23.31 -4.86 -58.17
C ASP A 712 -24.63 -5.56 -58.54
N GLY A 713 -25.72 -4.81 -58.70
CA GLY A 713 -26.99 -5.29 -59.26
C GLY A 713 -28.23 -4.80 -58.53
N ALA A 714 -29.34 -4.68 -59.27
CA ALA A 714 -30.62 -4.17 -58.76
C ALA A 714 -31.43 -5.21 -57.95
N PHE A 715 -30.75 -6.14 -57.28
CA PHE A 715 -31.36 -7.27 -56.56
C PHE A 715 -30.87 -7.37 -55.12
N THR A 716 -31.56 -8.16 -54.30
CA THR A 716 -31.22 -8.38 -52.90
C THR A 716 -30.10 -9.41 -52.77
N LEU A 717 -29.07 -9.08 -51.99
CA LEU A 717 -28.08 -10.04 -51.53
C LEU A 717 -28.37 -10.42 -50.08
N ARG A 718 -28.54 -11.71 -49.82
CA ARG A 718 -28.82 -12.25 -48.49
C ARG A 718 -27.62 -13.05 -47.99
N ILE A 719 -27.14 -12.71 -46.80
CA ILE A 719 -25.96 -13.31 -46.17
C ILE A 719 -26.40 -14.20 -45.00
N GLY A 720 -26.00 -15.46 -45.00
CA GLY A 720 -26.29 -16.44 -43.95
C GLY A 720 -27.13 -17.62 -44.45
N ASN A 721 -27.49 -18.52 -43.54
CA ASN A 721 -28.14 -19.80 -43.85
C ASN A 721 -29.65 -19.84 -43.56
N GLY A 722 -30.26 -18.72 -43.15
CA GLY A 722 -31.68 -18.63 -42.80
C GLY A 722 -32.08 -19.22 -41.43
N SER A 723 -31.17 -19.93 -40.73
CA SER A 723 -31.39 -20.44 -39.37
C SER A 723 -30.05 -20.65 -38.65
N GLY A 724 -29.71 -19.76 -37.72
CA GLY A 724 -28.45 -19.87 -36.96
C GLY A 724 -27.68 -18.54 -36.78
N PRO A 725 -26.37 -18.63 -36.47
CA PRO A 725 -25.53 -17.45 -36.23
C PRO A 725 -25.45 -16.55 -37.47
N ALA A 726 -25.26 -15.26 -37.23
CA ALA A 726 -25.06 -14.18 -38.20
C ALA A 726 -24.37 -14.59 -39.52
N GLY A 727 -24.90 -14.19 -40.67
CA GLY A 727 -24.09 -14.08 -41.88
C GLY A 727 -22.90 -13.12 -41.69
N MET A 728 -21.80 -13.34 -42.42
CA MET A 728 -20.63 -12.46 -42.36
C MET A 728 -20.12 -12.01 -43.72
N ILE A 729 -19.61 -10.78 -43.76
CA ILE A 729 -18.88 -10.23 -44.89
C ILE A 729 -17.47 -9.80 -44.47
N MET A 730 -16.47 -10.25 -45.20
CA MET A 730 -15.13 -9.68 -45.19
C MET A 730 -15.04 -8.67 -46.33
N ASN A 731 -15.32 -7.39 -46.01
CA ASN A 731 -15.32 -6.32 -46.98
C ASN A 731 -13.99 -5.54 -46.93
N ILE A 732 -13.01 -6.06 -47.64
CA ILE A 732 -11.64 -5.56 -47.61
C ILE A 732 -11.45 -4.66 -48.82
N GLY A 733 -11.92 -3.41 -48.72
CA GLY A 733 -11.83 -2.41 -49.79
C GLY A 733 -12.83 -2.55 -50.92
N GLY A 734 -13.80 -3.46 -50.82
CA GLY A 734 -14.82 -3.69 -51.83
C GLY A 734 -16.03 -2.76 -51.69
N GLN A 735 -16.87 -2.76 -52.72
CA GLN A 735 -18.13 -2.00 -52.75
C GLN A 735 -19.31 -2.95 -52.94
N ILE A 736 -20.36 -2.82 -52.12
CA ILE A 736 -21.61 -3.58 -52.29
C ILE A 736 -22.69 -2.62 -52.73
N ASN A 737 -23.07 -2.70 -54.00
CA ASN A 737 -24.04 -1.86 -54.70
C ASN A 737 -25.26 -2.72 -55.07
N THR A 738 -26.01 -3.14 -54.07
CA THR A 738 -27.19 -4.01 -54.25
C THR A 738 -28.47 -3.27 -53.95
N ALA A 739 -29.62 -3.76 -54.41
CA ALA A 739 -30.91 -3.13 -54.07
C ALA A 739 -31.21 -3.22 -52.57
N ALA A 740 -30.78 -4.30 -51.92
CA ALA A 740 -30.78 -4.47 -50.47
C ALA A 740 -29.72 -5.50 -50.06
N LEU A 741 -29.14 -5.30 -48.87
CA LEU A 741 -28.25 -6.27 -48.23
C LEU A 741 -28.92 -6.79 -46.96
N THR A 742 -29.27 -8.08 -46.93
CA THR A 742 -29.97 -8.68 -45.78
C THR A 742 -29.06 -9.69 -45.08
N PHE A 743 -29.01 -9.65 -43.75
CA PHE A 743 -28.35 -10.67 -42.94
C PHE A 743 -29.37 -11.58 -42.27
N ASP A 744 -29.16 -12.88 -42.45
CA ASP A 744 -29.91 -13.95 -41.82
C ASP A 744 -29.27 -14.31 -40.49
N GLY A 745 -30.10 -14.36 -39.45
CA GLY A 745 -29.67 -14.71 -38.10
C GLY A 745 -29.75 -13.56 -37.11
N SER A 746 -29.26 -13.81 -35.90
CA SER A 746 -29.43 -12.90 -34.76
C SER A 746 -28.62 -11.61 -34.87
N GLU A 747 -27.54 -11.57 -35.65
CA GLU A 747 -26.61 -10.43 -35.77
C GLU A 747 -26.07 -10.34 -37.21
N ALA A 748 -25.40 -9.24 -37.57
CA ALA A 748 -24.61 -9.11 -38.79
C ALA A 748 -23.15 -8.85 -38.42
N VAL A 749 -22.19 -9.55 -39.04
CA VAL A 749 -20.76 -9.34 -38.80
C VAL A 749 -20.09 -8.82 -40.07
N ILE A 750 -19.38 -7.70 -39.97
CA ILE A 750 -18.61 -7.14 -41.07
C ILE A 750 -17.18 -6.91 -40.62
N PHE A 751 -16.24 -7.51 -41.34
CA PHE A 751 -14.82 -7.31 -41.13
C PHE A 751 -14.23 -6.38 -42.19
N THR A 752 -13.42 -5.42 -41.75
CA THR A 752 -12.66 -4.52 -42.63
C THR A 752 -11.22 -4.38 -42.15
N GLN A 753 -10.29 -4.10 -43.07
CA GLN A 753 -8.86 -3.93 -42.76
C GLN A 753 -8.27 -2.64 -43.32
N ASN A 754 -7.10 -2.25 -42.82
CA ASN A 754 -6.51 -0.89 -42.94
C ASN A 754 -6.19 -0.40 -44.36
N THR A 755 -6.21 -1.28 -45.37
CA THR A 755 -5.72 -0.96 -46.71
C THR A 755 -6.72 -0.22 -47.58
N ALA A 756 -8.03 -0.35 -47.34
CA ALA A 756 -9.10 0.39 -48.03
C ALA A 756 -10.44 0.24 -47.29
N ALA A 757 -11.30 1.26 -47.36
CA ALA A 757 -12.61 1.21 -46.70
C ALA A 757 -13.54 0.22 -47.42
N GLY A 758 -14.13 -0.73 -46.68
CA GLY A 758 -15.26 -1.50 -47.18
C GLY A 758 -16.49 -0.58 -47.25
N THR A 759 -17.11 -0.48 -48.42
CA THR A 759 -18.27 0.39 -48.64
C THR A 759 -19.53 -0.42 -48.93
N ILE A 760 -20.64 -0.05 -48.30
CA ILE A 760 -21.98 -0.61 -48.55
C ILE A 760 -22.88 0.53 -49.01
N ASN A 761 -23.36 0.41 -50.25
CA ASN A 761 -24.25 1.33 -50.94
C ASN A 761 -25.66 0.74 -51.10
N ALA A 762 -26.06 -0.11 -50.15
CA ALA A 762 -27.34 -0.80 -50.13
C ALA A 762 -28.04 -0.56 -48.78
N PRO A 763 -29.38 -0.43 -48.74
CA PRO A 763 -30.14 -0.54 -47.50
C PRO A 763 -29.79 -1.84 -46.78
N LEU A 764 -29.47 -1.77 -45.49
CA LEU A 764 -29.02 -2.91 -44.68
C LEU A 764 -30.17 -3.42 -43.81
N SER A 765 -30.59 -4.66 -44.00
CA SER A 765 -31.59 -5.30 -43.13
C SER A 765 -30.96 -6.43 -42.32
N ILE A 766 -31.28 -6.51 -41.02
CA ILE A 766 -30.84 -7.59 -40.14
C ILE A 766 -32.10 -8.24 -39.59
N THR A 767 -32.26 -9.53 -39.87
CA THR A 767 -33.51 -10.25 -39.54
C THR A 767 -33.65 -10.57 -38.04
N GLY A 768 -32.55 -10.52 -37.27
CA GLY A 768 -32.52 -10.77 -35.83
C GLY A 768 -32.23 -9.53 -34.97
N SER A 769 -32.19 -9.73 -33.65
CA SER A 769 -32.24 -8.65 -32.64
C SER A 769 -30.90 -8.04 -32.22
N GLY A 770 -29.76 -8.57 -32.68
CA GLY A 770 -28.43 -8.23 -32.16
C GLY A 770 -27.63 -7.20 -32.98
N GLY A 771 -28.19 -6.69 -34.08
CA GLY A 771 -27.62 -5.56 -34.82
C GLY A 771 -26.30 -5.87 -35.56
N LEU A 772 -25.54 -4.82 -35.90
CA LEU A 772 -24.31 -4.88 -36.70
C LEU A 772 -23.05 -4.84 -35.83
N VAL A 773 -22.18 -5.83 -35.99
CA VAL A 773 -20.85 -5.91 -35.36
C VAL A 773 -19.76 -5.67 -36.40
N LYS A 774 -18.91 -4.67 -36.15
CA LYS A 774 -17.73 -4.40 -36.99
C LYS A 774 -16.47 -4.99 -36.37
N MET A 775 -15.73 -5.75 -37.18
CA MET A 775 -14.45 -6.36 -36.84
C MET A 775 -13.30 -5.77 -37.67
N GLY A 776 -12.07 -5.95 -37.18
CA GLY A 776 -10.86 -5.49 -37.84
C GLY A 776 -10.59 -3.99 -37.66
N LEU A 777 -9.45 -3.51 -38.18
CA LEU A 777 -8.98 -2.13 -37.97
C LEU A 777 -9.43 -1.16 -39.08
N GLY A 778 -9.93 -1.66 -40.22
CA GLY A 778 -10.30 -0.83 -41.37
C GLY A 778 -11.55 0.04 -41.17
N ARG A 779 -11.80 0.97 -42.09
CA ARG A 779 -13.05 1.75 -42.09
C ARG A 779 -14.19 0.97 -42.77
N LEU A 780 -15.38 1.04 -42.19
CA LEU A 780 -16.64 0.60 -42.83
C LEU A 780 -17.46 1.86 -43.15
N THR A 781 -17.89 2.01 -44.40
CA THR A 781 -18.74 3.11 -44.86
C THR A 781 -20.12 2.56 -45.23
N LEU A 782 -21.18 3.11 -44.63
CA LEU A 782 -22.58 2.81 -44.96
C LEU A 782 -23.20 4.06 -45.59
N ASN A 783 -23.54 4.01 -46.88
CA ASN A 783 -24.02 5.17 -47.65
C ASN A 783 -25.53 5.24 -47.81
N GLN A 784 -26.25 4.21 -47.35
CA GLN A 784 -27.71 4.18 -47.28
C GLN A 784 -28.11 4.01 -45.81
N PRO A 785 -29.25 4.56 -45.36
CA PRO A 785 -29.73 4.34 -44.01
C PRO A 785 -29.90 2.84 -43.75
N ALA A 786 -29.45 2.39 -42.58
CA ALA A 786 -29.69 1.05 -42.05
C ALA A 786 -31.15 0.90 -41.60
#